data_AF-A0AA43QSN4-F1
#
_entry.id   AF-A0AA43QSN4-F1
#
_cell.length_a   1.000
_cell.length_b   1.000
_cell.length_c   1.000
_cell.angle_alpha   90.00
_cell.angle_beta   90.00
_cell.angle_gamma   90.00
#
_symmetry.space_group_name_H-M   'P 1'
#
loop_
_entity.id
_entity.type
_entity.pdbx_description
1 polymer ?
#
loop_
_entity_poly.entity_id
_entity_poly.type
_entity_poly.pdbx_seq_one_letter_code
_entity_poly.pdbx_strand_id
1 'polypeptide(L)'
;MTMMVAEKTKQDITPRDCLIYPSLSSQIAPDSTSRNLHLDVCEKLNEKAKRAVPGNLATLMGDNDVDSERPDWVNALSSLGTSADNILDSCPHLDFLIVVSPAMQVLNDPPYPDGQFPNNIRASRKASLFIDSLDDYRLLGTSPSPRIGGRSKSLNQKDLLTSLDFIIGSQSMANSYLGIIIGIDRLVIGIHDPKIVPRNPYFNHLLDSRTIPPKSKDPQQKASPTVKSFAEASDPQEATQIVTRDLVLKICTYVAVETEMLDLNTKLEDLGVDSLVVFRLRSWIFIAFQAPLEAGDITSANGIRTLASMIVGRSPTWKNGLGESAHAGASTSEAGGLTHPIVVHPIEERVNLPKQPFPDLGHSLKQFLDVARIFCNEQEYSETVVAVKKFEDDRVGYQLHKRLRERFNNPDTENWLAELYPVRRYLRQRSSLLGHQSYFGTHPLPRITVNPGSRAATIILAVHKFKKAFESRELPKQHLYGQAVDSHSYQALFNACREPGLHEDRLVKYASNDDTVILKHGMMFRIPLMENGISISHSQLASTLTAIFDNTDALGDPDVSALTMDERDEWAKIQSKLKDTSDGNEETLQSIASAAFIVCLDSSKPSGPEERFRHFLLGNENRWYDKTLQIIVCANGVSATLCEHSGLDGLSIEPLSNLINIALEESEDNDDSVCVPPAANGDTAGSRLPPMVVNQATRERISFLQSNAIKFSSNFTFASMTISDFGNDFFISRKCPVQSGIQVSIQLASRLFFNHSPPAIETVSMATFRKGRVEVHYVLDEAMMKFIDAASDEESTLSRETVRARAYDAAKAHARGLRHTSKGHGFGRHLLAMEWMVNEGETTPDLFRDPVYLRLKAARVVTSTFQTGWVEGGFVYPVPESVLVYMEIKDQRYRLGLKPSIENANEESACRSQSSEIG
;
A
#
# COMPACT_ATOMS: atom_id res chain seq x y z
N MET A 1 14.94 7.20 -1.90
CA MET A 1 14.33 6.56 -3.11
C MET A 1 15.07 5.26 -3.36
N THR A 2 14.47 4.13 -3.01
CA THR A 2 15.15 2.84 -3.12
C THR A 2 14.18 1.79 -3.64
N MET A 3 14.60 1.06 -4.68
CA MET A 3 13.95 -0.15 -5.19
C MET A 3 15.10 -1.14 -5.44
N MET A 4 14.95 -2.40 -5.03
CA MET A 4 15.90 -3.47 -5.32
C MET A 4 15.12 -4.70 -5.82
N VAL A 5 15.29 -5.17 -7.07
CA VAL A 5 16.52 -5.69 -7.72
C VAL A 5 17.00 -7.01 -7.10
N ALA A 6 17.04 -8.05 -7.93
CA ALA A 6 17.90 -9.23 -7.77
C ALA A 6 18.87 -9.29 -8.98
N GLU A 7 20.05 -9.86 -8.78
CA GLU A 7 21.15 -9.86 -9.76
C GLU A 7 21.25 -11.22 -10.49
N LYS A 8 21.67 -11.19 -11.77
CA LYS A 8 21.77 -12.39 -12.63
C LYS A 8 23.23 -12.74 -12.94
N THR A 9 23.68 -13.93 -12.53
CA THR A 9 24.93 -14.52 -13.06
C THR A 9 24.67 -15.26 -14.38
N LYS A 10 25.64 -15.20 -15.31
CA LYS A 10 25.54 -15.78 -16.66
C LYS A 10 25.71 -17.30 -16.63
N GLN A 11 24.86 -18.05 -17.33
CA GLN A 11 25.27 -18.74 -18.57
C GLN A 11 24.10 -19.36 -19.37
N ASP A 12 24.42 -19.69 -20.63
CA ASP A 12 23.55 -20.01 -21.76
C ASP A 12 22.57 -21.19 -21.57
N ILE A 13 21.29 -20.99 -21.91
CA ILE A 13 20.35 -22.06 -22.27
C ILE A 13 19.51 -21.64 -23.49
N THR A 14 19.26 -22.60 -24.40
CA THR A 14 18.57 -22.45 -25.68
C THR A 14 17.03 -22.52 -25.55
N PRO A 15 16.26 -21.95 -26.50
CA PRO A 15 14.80 -21.89 -26.39
C PRO A 15 14.11 -23.21 -26.77
N ARG A 16 14.03 -24.14 -25.82
CA ARG A 16 13.05 -25.24 -25.81
C ARG A 16 12.62 -25.53 -24.38
N ASP A 17 11.54 -24.87 -23.96
CA ASP A 17 10.40 -25.48 -23.27
C ASP A 17 9.34 -24.40 -23.00
N CYS A 18 8.54 -24.12 -24.04
CA CYS A 18 7.30 -23.35 -23.93
C CYS A 18 6.14 -24.28 -24.32
N LEU A 19 5.48 -24.86 -23.32
CA LEU A 19 4.22 -25.59 -23.44
C LEU A 19 3.15 -24.65 -22.88
N ILE A 20 2.18 -24.11 -23.64
CA ILE A 20 1.21 -24.79 -24.52
C ILE A 20 0.66 -26.04 -23.85
N TYR A 21 -0.36 -25.85 -23.02
CA TYR A 21 -1.28 -26.94 -22.63
C TYR A 21 -2.05 -27.42 -23.87
N PRO A 22 -2.05 -28.74 -24.10
CA PRO A 22 -3.32 -29.41 -24.27
C PRO A 22 -3.43 -30.68 -23.43
N SER A 23 -4.67 -31.10 -23.21
CA SER A 23 -5.07 -32.33 -22.50
C SER A 23 -4.44 -33.60 -23.08
N LEU A 24 -4.00 -34.52 -22.20
CA LEU A 24 -4.25 -35.96 -22.35
C LEU A 24 -3.97 -36.72 -21.03
N SER A 25 -4.53 -37.91 -20.93
CA SER A 25 -4.71 -38.65 -19.68
C SER A 25 -3.82 -39.89 -19.55
N SER A 26 -3.76 -40.40 -18.31
CA SER A 26 -3.54 -41.79 -17.90
C SER A 26 -2.11 -42.31 -17.64
N GLN A 27 -1.99 -42.88 -16.42
CA GLN A 27 -1.16 -44.02 -15.98
C GLN A 27 0.38 -43.97 -16.12
N ILE A 28 1.07 -44.01 -14.98
CA ILE A 28 1.90 -45.14 -14.52
C ILE A 28 2.30 -44.90 -13.05
N ALA A 29 2.42 -45.98 -12.27
CA ALA A 29 3.03 -46.03 -10.94
C ALA A 29 3.57 -47.46 -10.71
N PRO A 30 4.36 -47.70 -9.65
CA PRO A 30 5.53 -46.97 -9.20
C PRO A 30 6.78 -47.88 -9.26
N ASP A 31 7.99 -47.35 -9.07
CA ASP A 31 9.11 -48.21 -8.64
C ASP A 31 10.07 -47.50 -7.69
N SER A 32 10.78 -48.29 -6.89
CA SER A 32 11.45 -47.88 -5.66
C SER A 32 12.92 -48.26 -5.64
N THR A 33 13.83 -47.29 -5.54
CA THR A 33 15.13 -47.45 -4.85
C THR A 33 15.90 -46.13 -4.74
N SER A 34 15.95 -45.54 -3.54
CA SER A 34 17.06 -44.66 -3.06
C SER A 34 16.83 -44.20 -1.61
N ARG A 35 16.63 -45.15 -0.68
CA ARG A 35 16.86 -44.89 0.74
C ARG A 35 18.38 -44.79 1.01
N ASN A 36 18.74 -44.00 2.02
CA ASN A 36 20.08 -43.84 2.60
C ASN A 36 21.06 -42.89 1.88
N LEU A 37 20.85 -41.57 1.99
CA LEU A 37 21.98 -40.62 2.15
C LEU A 37 21.57 -39.23 2.70
N HIS A 38 20.95 -39.14 3.89
CA HIS A 38 20.65 -37.81 4.47
C HIS A 38 20.64 -37.66 6.01
N LEU A 39 21.25 -38.58 6.76
CA LEU A 39 21.26 -38.55 8.24
C LEU A 39 22.64 -38.39 8.91
N ASP A 40 23.76 -38.49 8.19
CA ASP A 40 25.11 -38.47 8.80
C ASP A 40 25.80 -37.09 8.84
N VAL A 41 25.16 -36.04 8.30
CA VAL A 41 25.74 -34.68 8.23
C VAL A 41 25.25 -33.77 9.37
N CYS A 42 23.98 -33.90 9.79
CA CYS A 42 23.39 -33.03 10.81
C CYS A 42 23.88 -33.35 12.24
N GLU A 43 24.23 -34.61 12.55
CA GLU A 43 24.72 -34.98 13.89
C GLU A 43 26.18 -34.54 14.15
N LYS A 44 27.02 -34.46 13.11
CA LYS A 44 28.45 -34.09 13.24
C LYS A 44 28.69 -32.59 13.40
N LEU A 45 27.72 -31.73 13.07
CA LEU A 45 27.81 -30.28 13.30
C LEU A 45 27.34 -29.87 14.71
N ASN A 46 26.47 -30.66 15.35
CA ASN A 46 25.92 -30.35 16.67
C ASN A 46 26.86 -30.73 17.85
N GLU A 47 27.80 -31.65 17.64
CA GLU A 47 28.87 -32.00 18.62
C GLU A 47 29.93 -30.90 18.77
N LYS A 48 30.18 -30.08 17.74
CA LYS A 48 31.26 -29.08 17.75
C LYS A 48 30.90 -27.77 18.46
N ALA A 49 29.61 -27.47 18.61
CA ALA A 49 29.11 -26.28 19.31
C ALA A 49 29.08 -26.42 20.85
N LYS A 50 29.31 -27.63 21.40
CA LYS A 50 29.17 -27.93 22.85
C LYS A 50 30.47 -27.97 23.64
N ARG A 51 31.61 -27.56 23.08
CA ARG A 51 32.93 -27.60 23.75
C ARG A 51 33.73 -26.29 23.64
N ALA A 52 33.23 -25.21 24.24
CA ALA A 52 33.97 -23.94 24.33
C ALA A 52 33.59 -23.02 25.52
N VAL A 53 33.25 -23.55 26.70
CA VAL A 53 33.20 -22.77 27.97
C VAL A 53 33.71 -23.62 29.14
N PRO A 54 34.79 -23.19 29.82
CA PRO A 54 34.72 -22.87 31.25
C PRO A 54 35.51 -21.57 31.59
N GLY A 55 35.28 -20.81 32.65
CA GLY A 55 34.26 -20.89 33.72
C GLY A 55 34.64 -19.95 34.90
N ASN A 56 33.63 -19.58 35.71
CA ASN A 56 33.68 -18.89 37.02
C ASN A 56 34.09 -17.41 37.16
N LEU A 57 33.30 -16.75 38.02
CA LEU A 57 33.49 -15.42 38.60
C LEU A 57 34.48 -15.41 39.78
N ALA A 58 34.94 -14.19 40.10
CA ALA A 58 35.31 -13.71 41.44
C ALA A 58 36.55 -14.31 42.13
N THR A 59 37.71 -13.67 41.94
CA THR A 59 38.50 -13.11 43.06
C THR A 59 39.62 -12.21 42.54
N LEU A 60 39.63 -10.95 42.99
CA LEU A 60 40.79 -10.08 43.29
C LEU A 60 40.37 -8.60 43.20
N MET A 61 39.74 -8.11 44.28
CA MET A 61 39.94 -6.71 44.63
C MET A 61 41.38 -6.55 45.15
N GLY A 62 42.02 -5.46 44.77
CA GLY A 62 43.37 -5.11 45.20
C GLY A 62 43.57 -3.63 44.91
N ASP A 63 43.17 -2.80 45.87
CA ASP A 63 43.29 -1.34 45.80
C ASP A 63 44.74 -0.90 45.54
N ASN A 64 44.91 0.18 44.78
CA ASN A 64 45.64 1.38 45.23
C ASN A 64 45.59 2.50 44.17
N ASP A 65 45.13 3.66 44.62
CA ASP A 65 45.35 5.02 44.12
C ASP A 65 45.91 5.24 42.69
N VAL A 66 45.02 5.60 41.75
CA VAL A 66 45.24 6.74 40.83
C VAL A 66 43.92 7.50 40.60
N ASP A 67 43.32 8.03 41.67
CA ASP A 67 42.25 9.03 41.58
C ASP A 67 42.85 10.43 41.74
N SER A 68 42.76 11.28 40.72
CA SER A 68 42.99 12.75 40.84
C SER A 68 42.69 13.58 39.58
N GLU A 69 42.56 13.00 38.38
CA GLU A 69 42.27 13.76 37.14
C GLU A 69 41.10 13.21 36.29
N ARG A 70 40.10 12.58 36.92
CA ARG A 70 38.84 12.24 36.23
C ARG A 70 37.80 13.35 36.44
N PRO A 71 37.17 13.91 35.38
CA PRO A 71 36.01 14.78 35.55
C PRO A 71 34.80 13.99 36.06
N ASP A 72 34.06 14.53 37.04
CA ASP A 72 33.00 13.82 37.78
C ASP A 72 31.92 13.16 36.90
N TRP A 73 31.66 13.68 35.70
CA TRP A 73 30.66 13.13 34.78
C TRP A 73 31.03 11.75 34.19
N VAL A 74 32.33 11.38 34.19
CA VAL A 74 32.78 10.08 33.67
C VAL A 74 32.38 8.93 34.60
N ASN A 75 32.37 9.16 35.92
CA ASN A 75 31.94 8.16 36.91
C ASN A 75 30.41 7.96 36.94
N ALA A 76 29.63 8.86 36.34
CA ALA A 76 28.18 8.72 36.24
C ALA A 76 27.71 7.80 35.09
N LEU A 77 28.55 7.61 34.06
CA LEU A 77 28.19 6.83 32.86
C LEU A 77 28.58 5.35 32.94
N SER A 78 29.46 4.95 33.85
CA SER A 78 29.91 3.55 34.00
C SER A 78 28.94 2.68 34.82
N SER A 79 28.01 3.28 35.56
CA SER A 79 27.02 2.59 36.39
C SER A 79 25.66 2.37 35.71
N LEU A 80 25.48 2.89 34.49
CA LEU A 80 24.20 2.96 33.80
C LEU A 80 24.27 2.31 32.40
N GLY A 81 23.91 1.02 32.34
CA GLY A 81 23.64 0.31 31.08
C GLY A 81 22.28 0.71 30.50
N THR A 82 22.08 1.99 30.17
CA THR A 82 20.78 2.57 29.80
C THR A 82 20.76 3.22 28.42
N SER A 83 19.57 3.26 27.81
CA SER A 83 19.29 3.94 26.54
C SER A 83 19.49 5.46 26.62
N ALA A 84 19.60 6.10 25.45
CA ALA A 84 19.77 7.55 25.32
C ALA A 84 18.64 8.36 25.98
N ASP A 85 17.40 7.82 25.97
CA ASP A 85 16.22 8.46 26.57
C ASP A 85 16.37 8.65 28.08
N ASN A 86 16.86 7.62 28.79
CA ASN A 86 17.09 7.70 30.24
C ASN A 86 18.16 8.76 30.63
N ILE A 87 19.06 9.12 29.71
CA ILE A 87 20.09 10.14 29.93
C ILE A 87 19.49 11.54 29.78
N LEU A 88 18.58 11.74 28.83
CA LEU A 88 17.84 12.99 28.65
C LEU A 88 16.93 13.26 29.86
N ASP A 89 16.19 12.25 30.33
CA ASP A 89 15.34 12.36 31.53
C ASP A 89 16.14 12.66 32.81
N SER A 90 17.38 12.15 32.90
CA SER A 90 18.28 12.42 34.04
C SER A 90 18.97 13.78 34.00
N CYS A 91 19.06 14.40 32.82
CA CYS A 91 19.79 15.64 32.57
C CYS A 91 18.93 16.67 31.81
N PRO A 92 17.88 17.25 32.44
CA PRO A 92 16.85 18.09 31.78
C PRO A 92 17.33 19.47 31.28
N HIS A 93 18.65 19.67 31.19
CA HIS A 93 19.31 20.85 30.62
C HIS A 93 20.04 20.52 29.29
N LEU A 94 19.95 19.28 28.82
CA LEU A 94 20.47 18.83 27.54
C LEU A 94 19.30 18.59 26.59
N ASP A 95 19.39 19.17 25.39
CA ASP A 95 18.30 19.12 24.42
C ASP A 95 18.43 17.99 23.40
N PHE A 96 19.67 17.53 23.16
CA PHE A 96 19.98 16.36 22.35
C PHE A 96 21.39 15.84 22.67
N LEU A 97 21.66 14.62 22.22
CA LEU A 97 22.89 13.89 22.45
C LEU A 97 23.52 13.49 21.11
N ILE A 98 24.83 13.68 20.94
CA ILE A 98 25.61 13.09 19.84
C ILE A 98 26.29 11.83 20.39
N VAL A 99 26.04 10.68 19.77
CA VAL A 99 26.68 9.40 20.13
C VAL A 99 27.79 9.09 19.12
N VAL A 100 28.98 8.78 19.61
CA VAL A 100 30.17 8.50 18.80
C VAL A 100 30.72 7.12 19.15
N SER A 101 30.66 6.18 18.22
CA SER A 101 31.11 4.79 18.42
C SER A 101 32.22 4.38 17.46
N PRO A 102 33.19 3.56 17.88
CA PRO A 102 34.23 3.02 16.99
C PRO A 102 33.65 1.92 16.10
N ALA A 103 33.72 2.09 14.79
CA ALA A 103 33.42 1.03 13.84
C ALA A 103 34.63 0.10 13.66
N MET A 104 34.43 -1.21 13.80
CA MET A 104 35.42 -2.20 13.37
C MET A 104 35.15 -2.59 11.92
N GLN A 105 35.95 -2.05 11.01
CA GLN A 105 35.99 -2.50 9.62
C GLN A 105 36.97 -3.69 9.52
N VAL A 106 36.45 -4.91 9.47
CA VAL A 106 37.24 -6.08 9.04
C VAL A 106 37.30 -6.02 7.51
N LEU A 107 38.44 -5.57 6.97
CA LEU A 107 38.68 -5.59 5.53
C LEU A 107 38.89 -7.03 5.07
N ASN A 108 37.87 -7.62 4.46
CA ASN A 108 38.00 -8.87 3.71
C ASN A 108 38.62 -8.57 2.34
N ASP A 109 39.96 -8.54 2.28
CA ASP A 109 40.66 -8.78 1.02
C ASP A 109 40.37 -10.21 0.53
N PRO A 110 40.43 -10.48 -0.80
CA PRO A 110 40.02 -11.77 -1.37
C PRO A 110 40.87 -12.95 -0.84
N PRO A 111 40.35 -14.19 -0.89
CA PRO A 111 41.04 -15.34 -0.35
C PRO A 111 42.37 -15.59 -1.06
N TYR A 112 43.48 -15.42 -0.34
CA TYR A 112 44.78 -15.89 -0.78
C TYR A 112 44.74 -17.42 -0.94
N PRO A 113 45.24 -17.98 -2.06
CA PRO A 113 45.50 -19.41 -2.12
C PRO A 113 46.57 -19.77 -1.07
N ASP A 114 46.46 -20.98 -0.52
CA ASP A 114 47.41 -21.61 0.42
C ASP A 114 47.53 -21.02 1.84
N GLY A 115 46.39 -20.86 2.52
CA GLY A 115 46.23 -21.39 3.88
C GLY A 115 47.10 -20.86 5.03
N GLN A 116 47.77 -19.71 4.89
CA GLN A 116 48.52 -19.07 5.97
C GLN A 116 47.99 -17.67 6.28
N PHE A 117 47.46 -17.47 7.49
CA PHE A 117 47.12 -16.15 8.01
C PHE A 117 48.39 -15.40 8.46
N PRO A 118 48.60 -14.13 8.07
CA PRO A 118 49.66 -13.31 8.64
C PRO A 118 49.31 -12.89 10.08
N ASN A 119 50.25 -13.01 11.02
CA ASN A 119 50.11 -12.62 12.44
C ASN A 119 49.95 -11.10 12.69
N ASN A 120 49.64 -10.28 11.67
CA ASN A 120 49.57 -8.83 11.75
C ASN A 120 48.31 -8.27 11.06
N ILE A 121 47.14 -8.56 11.61
CA ILE A 121 45.92 -7.81 11.26
C ILE A 121 46.04 -6.40 11.84
N ARG A 122 46.41 -5.42 11.01
CA ARG A 122 46.27 -3.99 11.36
C ARG A 122 44.81 -3.58 11.23
N ALA A 123 44.01 -3.89 12.25
CA ALA A 123 42.66 -3.35 12.38
C ALA A 123 42.73 -1.84 12.68
N SER A 124 42.50 -0.99 11.67
CA SER A 124 42.30 0.44 11.88
C SER A 124 40.85 0.70 12.28
N ARG A 125 40.58 0.93 13.57
CA ARG A 125 39.29 1.50 14.01
C ARG A 125 39.13 2.88 13.36
N LYS A 126 38.08 3.05 12.56
CA LYS A 126 37.59 4.38 12.17
C LYS A 126 36.48 4.76 13.15
N ALA A 127 36.53 5.98 13.69
CA ALA A 127 35.39 6.52 14.42
C ALA A 127 34.29 6.86 13.39
N SER A 128 33.09 6.32 13.59
CA SER A 128 31.92 6.73 12.81
C SER A 128 31.16 7.78 13.61
N LEU A 129 30.98 8.94 13.00
CA LEU A 129 30.32 10.09 13.58
C LEU A 129 28.94 10.21 12.91
N PHE A 130 27.89 9.69 13.56
CA PHE A 130 26.52 9.86 13.07
C PHE A 130 26.09 11.31 13.29
N ILE A 131 26.19 12.10 12.23
CA ILE A 131 25.65 13.46 12.11
C ILE A 131 24.83 13.50 10.85
N ASP A 132 23.55 13.85 10.97
CA ASP A 132 22.73 14.19 9.81
C ASP A 132 23.26 15.48 9.17
N SER A 133 24.01 15.32 8.07
CA SER A 133 24.47 16.36 7.13
C SER A 133 25.24 17.54 7.74
N LEU A 134 26.57 17.53 7.57
CA LEU A 134 27.41 18.73 7.68
C LEU A 134 28.36 18.87 6.47
N ASP A 135 27.77 18.99 5.28
CA ASP A 135 28.41 19.71 4.18
C ASP A 135 28.02 21.20 4.26
N ASP A 136 28.99 22.08 4.00
CA ASP A 136 28.90 23.56 4.03
C ASP A 136 28.63 24.27 5.38
N TYR A 137 29.63 24.32 6.27
CA TYR A 137 29.87 25.51 7.11
C TYR A 137 31.36 25.83 7.33
N ARG A 138 31.74 27.09 7.10
CA ARG A 138 33.07 27.63 7.47
C ARG A 138 33.09 27.97 8.96
N LEU A 139 34.06 27.42 9.68
CA LEU A 139 34.39 27.81 11.07
C LEU A 139 34.74 29.30 11.16
N LEU A 140 33.95 30.06 11.92
CA LEU A 140 34.29 31.42 12.38
C LEU A 140 34.37 31.39 13.91
N GLY A 141 35.49 31.83 14.48
CA GLY A 141 35.64 32.01 15.91
C GLY A 141 36.05 33.43 16.25
N THR A 142 35.62 33.92 17.44
CA THR A 142 36.45 34.52 18.51
C THR A 142 35.57 35.17 19.60
N SER A 143 35.63 34.63 20.84
CA SER A 143 35.61 35.22 22.21
C SER A 143 35.00 36.61 22.55
N PRO A 144 34.72 36.95 23.85
CA PRO A 144 34.70 36.15 25.09
C PRO A 144 33.44 36.30 25.99
N SER A 145 33.27 35.40 26.97
CA SER A 145 32.19 35.41 27.98
C SER A 145 32.43 36.37 29.17
N PRO A 146 31.36 36.73 29.90
CA PRO A 146 31.12 36.24 31.28
C PRO A 146 29.63 35.84 31.49
N ARG A 147 29.09 35.32 32.61
CA ARG A 147 29.42 34.56 33.86
C ARG A 147 28.04 34.33 34.57
N ILE A 148 27.71 33.34 35.40
CA ILE A 148 28.29 32.09 35.94
C ILE A 148 27.08 31.25 36.48
N GLY A 149 27.13 29.91 36.47
CA GLY A 149 26.07 29.10 37.15
C GLY A 149 25.94 27.61 36.79
N GLY A 150 26.99 26.96 36.31
CA GLY A 150 26.95 25.61 35.71
C GLY A 150 27.73 25.63 34.40
N ARG A 151 28.75 24.78 34.24
CA ARG A 151 29.75 24.95 33.18
C ARG A 151 29.40 24.22 31.89
N SER A 152 28.57 24.83 31.06
CA SER A 152 28.63 24.57 29.61
C SER A 152 29.98 25.07 29.05
N LYS A 153 30.65 24.25 28.24
CA LYS A 153 31.86 24.61 27.50
C LYS A 153 31.58 24.47 26.01
N SER A 154 31.97 25.48 25.23
CA SER A 154 32.11 25.35 23.78
C SER A 154 33.14 24.26 23.47
N LEU A 155 32.69 23.15 22.86
CA LEU A 155 33.56 22.08 22.39
C LEU A 155 34.35 22.60 21.19
N ASN A 156 35.63 22.92 21.40
CA ASN A 156 36.49 23.35 20.31
C ASN A 156 37.02 22.12 19.53
N GLN A 157 37.55 22.35 18.32
CA GLN A 157 38.03 21.29 17.43
C GLN A 157 39.11 20.39 18.10
N LYS A 158 39.96 20.94 18.97
CA LYS A 158 40.96 20.16 19.71
C LYS A 158 40.32 19.24 20.75
N ASP A 159 39.30 19.71 21.47
CA ASP A 159 38.57 18.90 22.47
C ASP A 159 37.80 17.76 21.79
N LEU A 160 37.17 18.02 20.64
CA LEU A 160 36.51 17.01 19.81
C LEU A 160 37.51 15.95 19.30
N LEU A 161 38.62 16.38 18.70
CA LEU A 161 39.67 15.47 18.22
C LEU A 161 40.28 14.65 19.37
N THR A 162 40.53 15.24 20.54
CA THR A 162 41.03 14.52 21.72
C THR A 162 40.03 13.46 22.20
N SER A 163 38.73 13.73 22.09
CA SER A 163 37.67 12.77 22.46
C SER A 163 37.58 11.61 21.46
N LEU A 164 37.77 11.90 20.16
CA LEU A 164 37.84 10.89 19.10
C LEU A 164 39.09 10.01 19.26
N ASP A 165 40.25 10.63 19.51
CA ASP A 165 41.53 9.95 19.78
C ASP A 165 41.45 9.04 21.02
N PHE A 166 40.70 9.44 22.05
CA PHE A 166 40.44 8.61 23.22
C PHE A 166 39.60 7.36 22.88
N ILE A 167 38.51 7.49 22.11
CA ILE A 167 37.65 6.35 21.70
C ILE A 167 38.45 5.29 20.94
N ILE A 168 39.30 5.72 20.01
CA ILE A 168 40.12 4.82 19.17
C ILE A 168 41.43 4.39 19.85
N GLY A 169 41.77 5.01 20.99
CA GLY A 169 42.99 4.75 21.75
C GLY A 169 42.97 3.45 22.57
N SER A 170 44.17 2.97 22.92
CA SER A 170 44.38 1.73 23.67
C SER A 170 43.73 1.72 25.06
N GLN A 171 43.61 2.89 25.71
CA GLN A 171 42.92 3.02 27.00
C GLN A 171 41.41 2.75 26.91
N SER A 172 40.76 3.13 25.81
CA SER A 172 39.34 2.81 25.59
C SER A 172 39.14 1.31 25.36
N MET A 173 40.04 0.68 24.58
CA MET A 173 40.02 -0.77 24.37
C MET A 173 40.23 -1.57 25.66
N ALA A 174 41.14 -1.14 26.54
CA ALA A 174 41.39 -1.81 27.82
C ALA A 174 40.19 -1.75 28.79
N ASN A 175 39.35 -0.71 28.67
CA ASN A 175 38.17 -0.50 29.53
C ASN A 175 36.84 -0.85 28.85
N SER A 176 36.87 -1.43 27.65
CA SER A 176 35.69 -1.87 26.88
C SER A 176 34.63 -0.79 26.60
N TYR A 177 35.01 0.49 26.49
CA TYR A 177 34.05 1.54 26.16
C TYR A 177 33.54 1.41 24.71
N LEU A 178 32.22 1.39 24.55
CA LEU A 178 31.53 1.20 23.26
C LEU A 178 31.25 2.53 22.52
N GLY A 179 31.45 3.68 23.16
CA GLY A 179 31.33 5.00 22.56
C GLY A 179 31.43 6.14 23.58
N ILE A 180 31.32 7.39 23.12
CA ILE A 180 31.12 8.58 23.95
C ILE A 180 29.78 9.22 23.57
N ILE A 181 29.11 9.81 24.56
CA ILE A 181 27.91 10.63 24.39
C ILE A 181 28.29 12.09 24.70
N ILE A 182 28.01 13.01 23.78
CA ILE A 182 28.24 14.45 23.92
C ILE A 182 26.88 15.16 23.96
N GLY A 183 26.54 15.74 25.11
CA GLY A 183 25.32 16.55 25.26
C GLY A 183 25.51 17.99 24.76
N ILE A 184 24.48 18.55 24.13
CA ILE A 184 24.50 19.93 23.60
C ILE A 184 23.32 20.74 24.15
N ASP A 185 23.62 22.01 24.47
CA ASP A 185 22.71 23.02 25.02
C ASP A 185 22.37 24.07 23.94
N ARG A 186 21.07 24.36 23.75
CA ARG A 186 20.55 25.35 22.77
C ARG A 186 21.18 26.74 22.89
N LEU A 187 21.60 27.16 24.09
CA LEU A 187 22.23 28.46 24.31
C LEU A 187 23.55 28.63 23.55
N VAL A 188 24.25 27.53 23.24
CA VAL A 188 25.53 27.54 22.52
C VAL A 188 25.33 27.70 21.00
N ILE A 189 24.16 27.34 20.46
CA ILE A 189 23.86 27.32 19.02
C ILE A 189 23.38 28.69 18.50
N GLY A 190 23.11 29.66 19.38
CA GLY A 190 22.72 31.01 18.98
C GLY A 190 21.29 31.13 18.43
N ILE A 191 20.41 30.18 18.80
CA ILE A 191 19.01 30.07 18.33
C ILE A 191 18.16 31.32 18.66
N HIS A 192 18.64 32.20 19.54
CA HIS A 192 18.00 33.48 19.86
C HIS A 192 18.34 34.64 18.89
N ASP A 193 19.22 34.49 17.90
CA ASP A 193 19.38 35.50 16.82
C ASP A 193 18.30 35.29 15.73
N PRO A 194 17.31 36.21 15.59
CA PRO A 194 16.23 36.06 14.62
C PRO A 194 16.69 36.10 13.15
N LYS A 195 17.95 36.47 12.88
CA LYS A 195 18.51 36.53 11.51
C LYS A 195 19.09 35.20 11.04
N ILE A 196 19.43 34.28 11.95
CA ILE A 196 20.12 33.03 11.63
C ILE A 196 19.12 31.89 11.43
N VAL A 197 18.14 31.75 12.33
CA VAL A 197 17.19 30.62 12.36
C VAL A 197 16.27 30.50 11.13
N PRO A 198 15.64 31.55 10.57
CA PRO A 198 14.59 31.39 9.54
C PRO A 198 15.12 30.97 8.15
N ARG A 199 16.38 30.55 8.04
CA ARG A 199 17.01 30.07 6.80
C ARG A 199 17.46 28.61 6.84
N ASN A 200 17.43 27.92 7.98
CA ASN A 200 17.79 26.52 8.05
C ASN A 200 16.55 25.64 8.40
N PRO A 201 15.95 24.95 7.42
CA PRO A 201 14.71 24.21 7.62
C PRO A 201 14.86 23.00 8.56
N TYR A 202 16.07 22.48 8.77
CA TYR A 202 16.30 21.28 9.59
C TYR A 202 16.00 21.50 11.08
N PHE A 203 16.18 22.71 11.62
CA PHE A 203 16.00 22.99 13.06
C PHE A 203 14.61 23.49 13.46
N ASN A 204 13.65 23.54 12.53
CA ASN A 204 12.28 24.01 12.83
C ASN A 204 11.57 23.20 13.92
N HIS A 205 11.92 21.93 14.10
CA HIS A 205 11.35 21.05 15.13
C HIS A 205 11.80 21.40 16.55
N LEU A 206 12.89 22.18 16.73
CA LEU A 206 13.37 22.64 18.03
C LEU A 206 12.62 23.87 18.55
N LEU A 207 11.76 24.49 17.74
CA LEU A 207 10.89 25.59 18.18
C LEU A 207 9.67 25.02 18.91
N ASP A 208 9.81 24.70 20.21
CA ASP A 208 8.67 24.20 20.99
C ASP A 208 7.55 25.26 21.06
N SER A 209 6.39 24.84 20.57
CA SER A 209 5.10 25.54 20.59
C SER A 209 4.69 26.16 21.93
N ARG A 210 5.28 25.73 23.05
CA ARG A 210 4.88 26.10 24.42
C ARG A 210 5.40 27.44 24.96
N THR A 211 6.21 28.18 24.20
CA THR A 211 6.70 29.53 24.61
C THR A 211 6.19 30.69 23.76
N ILE A 212 5.24 30.46 22.86
CA ILE A 212 4.45 31.54 22.27
C ILE A 212 3.38 31.93 23.31
N PRO A 213 3.42 33.12 23.93
CA PRO A 213 2.35 33.55 24.82
C PRO A 213 1.04 33.58 24.03
N PRO A 214 -0.10 33.20 24.64
CA PRO A 214 -1.36 33.05 23.93
C PRO A 214 -1.68 34.36 23.21
N LYS A 215 -1.72 34.31 21.86
CA LYS A 215 -2.18 35.46 21.09
C LYS A 215 -3.57 35.82 21.58
N SER A 216 -3.72 37.06 22.03
CA SER A 216 -4.99 37.63 22.42
C SER A 216 -6.03 37.35 21.34
N LYS A 217 -7.28 37.10 21.75
CA LYS A 217 -8.44 37.06 20.84
C LYS A 217 -8.67 38.44 20.25
N ASP A 218 -7.85 38.80 19.27
CA ASP A 218 -7.97 39.99 18.44
C ASP A 218 -8.54 39.54 17.09
N PRO A 219 -9.76 39.97 16.68
CA PRO A 219 -10.46 39.46 15.49
C PRO A 219 -9.83 39.78 14.12
N GLN A 220 -8.55 40.14 14.08
CA GLN A 220 -7.83 40.52 12.87
C GLN A 220 -6.63 39.60 12.58
N GLN A 221 -6.91 38.35 12.19
CA GLN A 221 -5.94 37.63 11.36
C GLN A 221 -5.74 38.44 10.07
N LYS A 222 -4.53 38.97 9.86
CA LYS A 222 -4.18 39.69 8.63
C LYS A 222 -4.29 38.74 7.44
N ALA A 223 -5.39 38.85 6.72
CA ALA A 223 -5.63 38.16 5.47
C ALA A 223 -4.43 38.30 4.51
N SER A 224 -4.16 37.23 3.76
CA SER A 224 -3.24 37.23 2.62
C SER A 224 -3.52 38.46 1.74
N PRO A 225 -2.50 39.15 1.18
CA PRO A 225 -2.71 40.36 0.37
C PRO A 225 -3.70 40.13 -0.80
N THR A 226 -3.74 38.91 -1.32
CA THR A 226 -4.70 38.45 -2.34
C THR A 226 -6.16 38.40 -1.86
N VAL A 227 -6.40 37.95 -0.63
CA VAL A 227 -7.75 37.87 -0.04
C VAL A 227 -8.27 39.26 0.30
N LYS A 228 -7.37 40.20 0.64
CA LYS A 228 -7.72 41.63 0.75
C LYS A 228 -8.15 42.20 -0.59
N SER A 229 -7.34 42.04 -1.65
CA SER A 229 -7.71 42.53 -2.98
C SER A 229 -9.03 41.93 -3.50
N PHE A 230 -9.34 40.68 -3.15
CA PHE A 230 -10.62 40.06 -3.50
C PHE A 230 -11.81 40.68 -2.76
N ALA A 231 -11.70 40.93 -1.45
CA ALA A 231 -12.74 41.58 -0.66
C ALA A 231 -12.89 43.09 -0.99
N GLU A 232 -11.84 43.71 -1.53
CA GLU A 232 -11.77 45.13 -1.93
C GLU A 232 -12.11 45.36 -3.42
N ALA A 233 -12.42 44.31 -4.19
CA ALA A 233 -12.73 44.39 -5.61
C ALA A 233 -14.02 45.17 -5.90
N SER A 234 -13.94 46.09 -6.87
CA SER A 234 -14.98 47.08 -7.19
C SER A 234 -16.24 46.46 -7.80
N ASP A 235 -16.06 45.42 -8.60
CA ASP A 235 -17.12 44.79 -9.39
C ASP A 235 -16.91 43.26 -9.57
N PRO A 236 -17.92 42.51 -10.07
CA PRO A 236 -17.83 41.05 -10.21
C PRO A 236 -16.77 40.58 -11.21
N GLN A 237 -16.45 41.39 -12.23
CA GLN A 237 -15.44 41.07 -13.24
C GLN A 237 -14.04 41.25 -12.66
N GLU A 238 -13.80 42.32 -11.90
CA GLU A 238 -12.54 42.53 -11.17
C GLU A 238 -12.32 41.42 -10.14
N ALA A 239 -13.34 41.08 -9.34
CA ALA A 239 -13.28 39.96 -8.39
C ALA A 239 -12.98 38.63 -9.12
N THR A 240 -13.64 38.36 -10.24
CA THR A 240 -13.39 37.18 -11.08
C THR A 240 -11.98 37.17 -11.66
N GLN A 241 -11.42 38.32 -12.05
CA GLN A 241 -10.03 38.42 -12.55
C GLN A 241 -9.01 38.12 -11.46
N ILE A 242 -9.21 38.64 -10.24
CA ILE A 242 -8.34 38.36 -9.08
C ILE A 242 -8.35 36.87 -8.75
N VAL A 243 -9.54 36.27 -8.62
CA VAL A 243 -9.67 34.82 -8.38
C VAL A 243 -9.12 34.01 -9.55
N THR A 244 -9.31 34.43 -10.80
CA THR A 244 -8.73 33.75 -11.98
C THR A 244 -7.22 33.73 -11.91
N ARG A 245 -6.57 34.87 -11.63
CA ARG A 245 -5.10 34.95 -11.51
C ARG A 245 -4.58 34.04 -10.40
N ASP A 246 -5.24 34.06 -9.25
CA ASP A 246 -4.82 33.27 -8.09
C ASP A 246 -5.05 31.76 -8.31
N LEU A 247 -6.16 31.39 -8.96
CA LEU A 247 -6.40 30.03 -9.45
C LEU A 247 -5.32 29.59 -10.43
N VAL A 248 -4.99 30.40 -11.46
CA VAL A 248 -3.94 30.09 -12.43
C VAL A 248 -2.62 29.83 -11.72
N LEU A 249 -2.19 30.70 -10.80
CA LEU A 249 -0.96 30.49 -10.01
C LEU A 249 -1.01 29.19 -9.20
N LYS A 250 -2.15 28.88 -8.57
CA LYS A 250 -2.33 27.69 -7.74
C LYS A 250 -2.34 26.40 -8.57
N ILE A 251 -3.01 26.42 -9.71
CA ILE A 251 -3.08 25.32 -10.68
C ILE A 251 -1.72 25.09 -11.32
N CYS A 252 -1.02 26.13 -11.78
CA CYS A 252 0.37 26.04 -12.25
C CYS A 252 1.34 25.46 -11.21
N THR A 253 1.09 25.72 -9.92
CA THR A 253 1.86 25.12 -8.81
C THR A 253 1.60 23.62 -8.71
N TYR A 254 0.35 23.18 -8.75
CA TYR A 254 0.00 21.76 -8.60
C TYR A 254 0.23 20.91 -9.86
N VAL A 255 0.10 21.49 -11.06
CA VAL A 255 0.00 20.76 -12.33
C VAL A 255 1.22 20.95 -13.24
N ALA A 256 2.24 21.68 -12.77
CA ALA A 256 3.54 21.79 -13.45
C ALA A 256 3.53 22.44 -14.85
N VAL A 257 2.56 23.33 -15.08
CA VAL A 257 2.45 24.15 -16.29
C VAL A 257 2.89 25.58 -15.96
N GLU A 258 3.60 26.23 -16.87
CA GLU A 258 3.94 27.65 -16.74
C GLU A 258 2.71 28.53 -16.95
N THR A 259 2.65 29.69 -16.30
CA THR A 259 1.48 30.57 -16.33
C THR A 259 1.14 31.08 -17.73
N GLU A 260 2.14 31.17 -18.61
CA GLU A 260 2.01 31.56 -20.02
C GLU A 260 1.51 30.44 -20.93
N MET A 261 1.63 29.17 -20.49
CA MET A 261 1.20 27.98 -21.23
C MET A 261 -0.24 27.54 -20.90
N LEU A 262 -0.92 28.27 -20.00
CA LEU A 262 -2.22 27.89 -19.45
C LEU A 262 -3.36 28.67 -20.14
N ASP A 263 -4.01 28.09 -21.16
CA ASP A 263 -5.23 28.68 -21.70
C ASP A 263 -6.32 28.65 -20.61
N LEU A 264 -6.92 29.81 -20.34
CA LEU A 264 -7.95 30.02 -19.32
C LEU A 264 -9.28 29.31 -19.63
N ASN A 265 -9.47 28.88 -20.88
CA ASN A 265 -10.57 28.03 -21.32
C ASN A 265 -10.27 26.53 -21.13
N THR A 266 -9.01 26.16 -20.90
CA THR A 266 -8.63 24.78 -20.57
C THR A 266 -9.36 24.37 -19.30
N LYS A 267 -10.12 23.29 -19.38
CA LYS A 267 -10.78 22.74 -18.20
C LYS A 267 -9.73 22.27 -17.21
N LEU A 268 -10.04 22.36 -15.92
CA LEU A 268 -9.13 21.87 -14.87
C LEU A 268 -8.77 20.39 -15.04
N GLU A 269 -9.74 19.60 -15.49
CA GLU A 269 -9.49 18.23 -15.91
C GLU A 269 -8.38 18.14 -16.99
N ASP A 270 -8.42 18.99 -18.03
CA ASP A 270 -7.54 18.92 -19.21
C ASP A 270 -6.06 19.18 -18.94
N LEU A 271 -5.75 19.68 -17.74
CA LEU A 271 -4.38 19.91 -17.29
C LEU A 271 -3.71 18.66 -16.71
N GLY A 272 -4.46 17.61 -16.37
CA GLY A 272 -3.93 16.41 -15.70
C GLY A 272 -3.95 16.51 -14.16
N VAL A 273 -4.92 17.26 -13.63
CA VAL A 273 -5.24 17.33 -12.20
C VAL A 273 -5.76 15.97 -11.70
N ASP A 274 -5.06 15.36 -10.74
CA ASP A 274 -5.51 14.12 -10.07
C ASP A 274 -6.46 14.41 -8.89
N SER A 275 -7.05 13.35 -8.30
CA SER A 275 -7.99 13.44 -7.15
C SER A 275 -7.40 14.19 -5.96
N LEU A 276 -6.11 14.03 -5.68
CA LEU A 276 -5.41 14.65 -4.56
C LEU A 276 -5.25 16.16 -4.81
N VAL A 277 -4.93 16.56 -6.04
CA VAL A 277 -4.89 17.96 -6.44
C VAL A 277 -6.27 18.60 -6.41
N VAL A 278 -7.34 17.92 -6.85
CA VAL A 278 -8.73 18.43 -6.70
C VAL A 278 -9.05 18.70 -5.23
N PHE A 279 -8.74 17.76 -4.34
CA PHE A 279 -8.99 17.91 -2.91
C PHE A 279 -8.18 19.07 -2.30
N ARG A 280 -6.88 19.17 -2.61
CA ARG A 280 -6.02 20.26 -2.14
C ARG A 280 -6.46 21.63 -2.68
N LEU A 281 -6.91 21.69 -3.94
CA LEU A 281 -7.45 22.92 -4.54
C LEU A 281 -8.77 23.33 -3.88
N ARG A 282 -9.68 22.39 -3.60
CA ARG A 282 -10.93 22.62 -2.86
C ARG A 282 -10.67 23.22 -1.49
N SER A 283 -9.79 22.59 -0.71
CA SER A 283 -9.43 23.06 0.64
C SER A 283 -8.77 24.45 0.59
N TRP A 284 -7.94 24.73 -0.42
CA TRP A 284 -7.39 26.07 -0.62
C TRP A 284 -8.46 27.12 -0.98
N ILE A 285 -9.41 26.80 -1.86
CA ILE A 285 -10.51 27.71 -2.23
C ILE A 285 -11.35 28.07 -1.00
N PHE A 286 -11.69 27.06 -0.18
CA PHE A 286 -12.44 27.27 1.06
C PHE A 286 -11.67 28.17 2.05
N ILE A 287 -10.37 27.93 2.25
CA ILE A 287 -9.54 28.74 3.16
C ILE A 287 -9.32 30.17 2.63
N ALA A 288 -9.10 30.33 1.32
CA ALA A 288 -8.74 31.62 0.72
C ALA A 288 -9.97 32.52 0.49
N PHE A 289 -11.07 31.96 -0.01
CA PHE A 289 -12.23 32.74 -0.45
C PHE A 289 -13.51 32.45 0.35
N GLN A 290 -13.48 31.51 1.31
CA GLN A 290 -14.67 31.05 2.05
C GLN A 290 -15.80 30.51 1.15
N ALA A 291 -15.50 30.18 -0.12
CA ALA A 291 -16.47 29.68 -1.07
C ALA A 291 -16.65 28.17 -0.90
N PRO A 292 -17.85 27.67 -0.53
CA PRO A 292 -18.13 26.24 -0.48
C PRO A 292 -18.28 25.69 -1.90
N LEU A 293 -17.31 24.88 -2.31
CA LEU A 293 -17.34 24.09 -3.54
C LEU A 293 -17.21 22.61 -3.22
N GLU A 294 -17.92 21.78 -3.98
CA GLU A 294 -17.71 20.35 -4.05
C GLU A 294 -16.58 20.01 -5.04
N ALA A 295 -16.09 18.78 -4.98
CA ALA A 295 -15.07 18.32 -5.94
C ALA A 295 -15.62 18.28 -7.39
N GLY A 296 -16.94 18.09 -7.54
CA GLY A 296 -17.65 18.16 -8.82
C GLY A 296 -17.66 19.56 -9.43
N ASP A 297 -17.84 20.63 -8.63
CA ASP A 297 -17.82 22.01 -9.14
C ASP A 297 -16.47 22.38 -9.76
N ILE A 298 -15.37 21.92 -9.15
CA ILE A 298 -14.00 22.20 -9.56
C ILE A 298 -13.66 21.49 -10.88
N THR A 299 -14.17 20.27 -11.07
CA THR A 299 -13.80 19.40 -12.20
C THR A 299 -14.75 19.50 -13.38
N SER A 300 -16.03 19.86 -13.16
CA SER A 300 -17.00 20.17 -14.20
C SER A 300 -16.84 21.58 -14.80
N ALA A 301 -16.03 22.45 -14.18
CA ALA A 301 -15.77 23.80 -14.66
C ALA A 301 -15.21 23.80 -16.09
N ASN A 302 -16.01 24.34 -17.03
CA ASN A 302 -15.59 24.59 -18.41
C ASN A 302 -14.62 25.79 -18.47
N GLY A 303 -13.39 25.58 -18.01
CA GLY A 303 -12.33 26.59 -17.96
C GLY A 303 -12.13 27.22 -16.58
N ILE A 304 -10.93 27.76 -16.37
CA ILE A 304 -10.49 28.37 -15.09
C ILE A 304 -11.29 29.64 -14.79
N ARG A 305 -11.66 30.42 -15.82
CA ARG A 305 -12.56 31.59 -15.68
C ARG A 305 -13.93 31.20 -15.15
N THR A 306 -14.47 30.07 -15.60
CA THR A 306 -15.77 29.54 -15.16
C THR A 306 -15.70 29.15 -13.69
N LEU A 307 -14.64 28.48 -13.25
CA LEU A 307 -14.42 28.20 -11.83
C LEU A 307 -14.26 29.48 -11.00
N ALA A 308 -13.49 30.45 -11.48
CA ALA A 308 -13.29 31.73 -10.79
C ALA A 308 -14.63 32.45 -10.55
N SER A 309 -15.51 32.47 -11.55
CA SER A 309 -16.85 33.05 -11.42
C SER A 309 -17.72 32.29 -10.41
N MET A 310 -17.65 30.95 -10.36
CA MET A 310 -18.34 30.14 -9.35
C MET A 310 -17.84 30.41 -7.92
N ILE A 311 -16.53 30.61 -7.74
CA ILE A 311 -15.95 30.99 -6.44
C ILE A 311 -16.46 32.37 -6.01
N VAL A 312 -16.44 33.37 -6.90
CA VAL A 312 -16.96 34.72 -6.63
C VAL A 312 -18.43 34.66 -6.22
N GLY A 313 -19.26 33.93 -6.98
CA GLY A 313 -20.70 33.82 -6.73
C GLY A 313 -21.09 33.03 -5.47
N ARG A 314 -20.21 32.17 -4.95
CA ARG A 314 -20.45 31.42 -3.69
C ARG A 314 -19.66 31.96 -2.49
N SER A 315 -18.82 32.96 -2.68
CA SER A 315 -18.01 33.53 -1.59
C SER A 315 -18.83 34.50 -0.73
N PRO A 316 -18.96 34.26 0.59
CA PRO A 316 -19.68 35.18 1.49
C PRO A 316 -18.85 36.43 1.85
N THR A 317 -17.56 36.48 1.50
CA THR A 317 -16.67 37.60 1.85
C THR A 317 -16.68 38.71 0.80
N TRP A 318 -17.23 38.48 -0.39
CA TRP A 318 -17.37 39.48 -1.44
C TRP A 318 -18.77 40.13 -1.42
N LYS A 319 -18.82 41.42 -1.06
CA LYS A 319 -20.03 42.10 -0.55
C LYS A 319 -20.95 42.75 -1.60
N ASN A 320 -21.00 42.25 -2.85
CA ASN A 320 -21.90 42.81 -3.88
C ASN A 320 -22.57 41.74 -4.78
N GLY A 321 -23.08 40.68 -4.15
CA GLY A 321 -24.06 39.76 -4.75
C GLY A 321 -25.46 39.99 -4.15
N LEU A 322 -26.40 40.46 -4.97
CA LEU A 322 -27.79 40.79 -4.65
C LEU A 322 -28.46 39.83 -3.65
N GLY A 323 -29.07 40.39 -2.59
CA GLY A 323 -29.85 39.61 -1.64
C GLY A 323 -31.32 39.45 -2.06
N GLU A 324 -31.89 38.27 -1.79
CA GLU A 324 -33.29 38.13 -1.39
C GLU A 324 -33.40 37.04 -0.32
N SER A 325 -34.39 37.17 0.58
CA SER A 325 -34.31 36.60 1.93
C SER A 325 -35.12 35.31 2.14
N ALA A 326 -34.61 34.42 2.98
CA ALA A 326 -35.46 33.52 3.79
C ALA A 326 -34.86 33.28 5.20
N HIS A 327 -35.26 34.14 6.14
CA HIS A 327 -35.25 33.85 7.59
C HIS A 327 -36.29 32.73 7.90
N ALA A 328 -36.24 31.96 9.00
CA ALA A 328 -35.26 31.80 10.09
C ALA A 328 -35.52 30.46 10.81
N GLY A 329 -34.56 30.00 11.61
CA GLY A 329 -34.71 28.76 12.40
C GLY A 329 -33.57 28.52 13.40
N ALA A 330 -32.98 29.57 13.97
CA ALA A 330 -31.87 29.45 14.91
C ALA A 330 -32.36 29.47 16.37
N SER A 331 -32.12 28.38 17.09
CA SER A 331 -32.13 28.34 18.56
C SER A 331 -30.73 27.99 19.07
N THR A 332 -30.17 28.85 19.90
CA THR A 332 -28.79 28.78 20.40
C THR A 332 -28.62 27.81 21.57
N SER A 333 -27.56 27.00 21.54
CA SER A 333 -26.85 26.54 22.74
C SER A 333 -25.41 26.17 22.42
N GLU A 334 -24.44 26.94 22.92
CA GLU A 334 -23.02 26.57 22.94
C GLU A 334 -22.72 25.64 24.12
N ALA A 335 -21.95 24.56 23.91
CA ALA A 335 -21.00 24.03 24.91
C ALA A 335 -20.01 23.02 24.31
N GLY A 336 -18.74 23.42 24.27
CA GLY A 336 -17.49 22.63 24.29
C GLY A 336 -17.46 21.14 23.89
N GLY A 337 -16.71 20.85 22.83
CA GLY A 337 -16.13 19.52 22.55
C GLY A 337 -15.50 19.47 21.16
N LEU A 338 -14.16 19.46 21.07
CA LEU A 338 -13.43 19.27 19.80
C LEU A 338 -13.48 17.80 19.37
N THR A 339 -14.66 17.34 18.98
CA THR A 339 -14.82 16.19 18.10
C THR A 339 -14.74 16.68 16.67
N HIS A 340 -14.05 15.95 15.78
CA HIS A 340 -14.15 16.21 14.34
C HIS A 340 -15.55 15.79 13.89
N PRO A 341 -16.47 16.70 13.52
CA PRO A 341 -17.80 16.30 13.13
C PRO A 341 -17.69 15.69 11.73
N ILE A 342 -18.03 14.41 11.60
CA ILE A 342 -18.43 13.86 10.31
C ILE A 342 -19.75 14.55 9.97
N VAL A 343 -19.66 15.64 9.21
CA VAL A 343 -20.85 16.37 8.75
C VAL A 343 -21.54 15.51 7.69
N VAL A 344 -22.49 14.69 8.15
CA VAL A 344 -23.40 13.95 7.29
C VAL A 344 -24.38 14.94 6.67
N HIS A 345 -24.06 15.41 5.47
CA HIS A 345 -25.05 16.07 4.63
C HIS A 345 -26.00 15.02 4.06
N PRO A 346 -27.33 15.15 4.22
CA PRO A 346 -28.28 14.30 3.49
C PRO A 346 -28.26 14.69 2.01
N ILE A 347 -28.02 13.73 1.11
CA ILE A 347 -27.95 13.99 -0.33
C ILE A 347 -29.10 13.29 -1.06
N GLU A 348 -30.16 14.05 -1.38
CA GLU A 348 -31.33 13.54 -2.13
C GLU A 348 -31.12 13.42 -3.65
N GLU A 349 -30.01 13.93 -4.21
CA GLU A 349 -29.78 13.81 -5.65
C GLU A 349 -29.28 12.40 -6.05
N ARG A 350 -30.05 11.71 -6.90
CA ARG A 350 -29.54 10.56 -7.67
C ARG A 350 -28.52 11.07 -8.68
N VAL A 351 -27.22 10.93 -8.39
CA VAL A 351 -26.17 11.28 -9.36
C VAL A 351 -26.26 10.32 -10.54
N ASN A 352 -26.58 10.89 -11.70
CA ASN A 352 -26.73 10.14 -12.94
C ASN A 352 -25.37 9.89 -13.57
N LEU A 353 -24.68 8.82 -13.12
CA LEU A 353 -23.39 8.43 -13.67
C LEU A 353 -23.50 8.08 -15.17
N PRO A 354 -22.49 8.40 -16.00
CA PRO A 354 -22.48 8.03 -17.41
C PRO A 354 -22.31 6.51 -17.61
N LYS A 355 -22.78 5.99 -18.75
CA LYS A 355 -22.32 4.67 -19.24
C LYS A 355 -20.83 4.79 -19.59
N GLN A 356 -20.05 3.74 -19.35
CA GLN A 356 -18.66 3.68 -19.83
C GLN A 356 -18.65 3.78 -21.37
N PRO A 357 -17.84 4.67 -21.97
CA PRO A 357 -17.85 4.86 -23.41
C PRO A 357 -17.43 3.59 -24.14
N PHE A 358 -17.91 3.46 -25.38
CA PHE A 358 -17.55 2.36 -26.26
C PHE A 358 -16.39 2.78 -27.18
N PRO A 359 -15.20 2.15 -27.10
CA PRO A 359 -14.05 2.61 -27.86
C PRO A 359 -14.18 2.43 -29.37
N ASP A 360 -13.53 3.32 -30.12
CA ASP A 360 -13.37 3.14 -31.56
C ASP A 360 -12.29 2.08 -31.87
N LEU A 361 -12.55 1.24 -32.87
CA LEU A 361 -11.66 0.14 -33.23
C LEU A 361 -10.33 0.65 -33.80
N GLY A 362 -10.38 1.57 -34.76
CA GLY A 362 -9.17 2.11 -35.39
C GLY A 362 -8.30 2.87 -34.39
N HIS A 363 -8.92 3.61 -33.46
CA HIS A 363 -8.21 4.24 -32.36
C HIS A 363 -7.51 3.22 -31.46
N SER A 364 -8.20 2.16 -31.02
CA SER A 364 -7.60 1.12 -30.17
C SER A 364 -6.49 0.34 -30.87
N LEU A 365 -6.63 0.02 -32.16
CA LEU A 365 -5.58 -0.64 -32.94
C LEU A 365 -4.36 0.26 -33.13
N LYS A 366 -4.56 1.57 -33.34
CA LYS A 366 -3.47 2.54 -33.37
C LYS A 366 -2.75 2.63 -32.02
N GLN A 367 -3.48 2.80 -30.91
CA GLN A 367 -2.88 2.83 -29.57
C GLN A 367 -2.09 1.55 -29.26
N PHE A 368 -2.62 0.38 -29.68
CA PHE A 368 -1.90 -0.88 -29.60
C PHE A 368 -0.60 -0.86 -30.40
N LEU A 369 -0.59 -0.40 -31.65
CA LEU A 369 0.63 -0.30 -32.47
C LEU A 369 1.65 0.71 -31.90
N ASP A 370 1.18 1.85 -31.41
CA ASP A 370 2.00 2.89 -30.77
C ASP A 370 2.76 2.31 -29.54
N VAL A 371 2.11 1.45 -28.74
CA VAL A 371 2.74 0.75 -27.60
C VAL A 371 3.56 -0.46 -28.06
N ALA A 372 3.05 -1.28 -28.99
CA ALA A 372 3.70 -2.48 -29.50
C ALA A 372 5.10 -2.18 -30.05
N ARG A 373 5.26 -1.03 -30.73
CA ARG A 373 6.52 -0.55 -31.31
C ARG A 373 7.68 -0.49 -30.31
N ILE A 374 7.41 -0.33 -29.02
CA ILE A 374 8.43 -0.27 -27.95
C ILE A 374 9.00 -1.66 -27.61
N PHE A 375 8.23 -2.72 -27.84
CA PHE A 375 8.53 -4.08 -27.37
C PHE A 375 8.79 -5.08 -28.50
N CYS A 376 9.15 -4.60 -29.68
CA CYS A 376 9.36 -5.42 -30.86
C CYS A 376 10.54 -4.93 -31.70
N ASN A 377 11.22 -5.85 -32.38
CA ASN A 377 12.16 -5.48 -33.45
C ASN A 377 11.41 -5.15 -34.77
N GLU A 378 12.14 -4.71 -35.81
CA GLU A 378 11.53 -4.33 -37.10
C GLU A 378 10.73 -5.45 -37.78
N GLN A 379 11.19 -6.70 -37.70
CA GLN A 379 10.48 -7.84 -38.26
C GLN A 379 9.19 -8.11 -37.49
N GLU A 380 9.28 -8.22 -36.16
CA GLU A 380 8.10 -8.40 -35.29
C GLU A 380 7.08 -7.26 -35.49
N TYR A 381 7.53 -6.01 -35.63
CA TYR A 381 6.64 -4.88 -35.89
C TYR A 381 5.95 -4.99 -37.25
N SER A 382 6.69 -5.39 -38.29
CA SER A 382 6.12 -5.60 -39.63
C SER A 382 5.07 -6.71 -39.63
N GLU A 383 5.35 -7.82 -38.95
CA GLU A 383 4.41 -8.94 -38.76
C GLU A 383 3.17 -8.50 -37.95
N THR A 384 3.36 -7.73 -36.87
CA THR A 384 2.28 -7.16 -36.04
C THR A 384 1.37 -6.24 -36.88
N VAL A 385 1.96 -5.35 -37.70
CA VAL A 385 1.23 -4.43 -38.59
C VAL A 385 0.44 -5.20 -39.65
N VAL A 386 0.99 -6.30 -40.19
CA VAL A 386 0.25 -7.20 -41.10
C VAL A 386 -0.91 -7.88 -40.37
N ALA A 387 -0.72 -8.36 -39.13
CA ALA A 387 -1.77 -8.98 -38.34
C ALA A 387 -2.90 -8.00 -37.98
N VAL A 388 -2.57 -6.76 -37.59
CA VAL A 388 -3.55 -5.67 -37.37
C VAL A 388 -4.30 -5.35 -38.65
N LYS A 389 -3.59 -5.15 -39.76
CA LYS A 389 -4.23 -4.80 -41.03
C LYS A 389 -5.15 -5.92 -41.53
N LYS A 390 -4.75 -7.18 -41.40
CA LYS A 390 -5.60 -8.35 -41.69
C LYS A 390 -6.83 -8.40 -40.79
N PHE A 391 -6.70 -8.05 -39.50
CA PHE A 391 -7.82 -7.98 -38.56
C PHE A 391 -8.89 -6.95 -38.99
N GLU A 392 -8.48 -5.87 -39.65
CA GLU A 392 -9.36 -4.88 -40.28
C GLU A 392 -9.90 -5.37 -41.64
N ASP A 393 -9.02 -5.77 -42.56
CA ASP A 393 -9.32 -6.13 -43.95
C ASP A 393 -10.21 -7.38 -44.07
N ASP A 394 -9.94 -8.45 -43.32
CA ASP A 394 -10.75 -9.69 -43.29
C ASP A 394 -12.11 -9.49 -42.60
N ARG A 395 -12.40 -8.26 -42.12
CA ARG A 395 -13.63 -7.85 -41.41
C ARG A 395 -13.89 -8.59 -40.10
N VAL A 396 -13.02 -9.51 -39.68
CA VAL A 396 -13.18 -10.27 -38.42
C VAL A 396 -13.11 -9.35 -37.20
N GLY A 397 -12.20 -8.37 -37.18
CA GLY A 397 -12.15 -7.35 -36.14
C GLY A 397 -13.44 -6.54 -36.07
N TYR A 398 -13.99 -6.15 -37.22
CA TYR A 398 -15.30 -5.48 -37.30
C TYR A 398 -16.45 -6.36 -36.78
N GLN A 399 -16.44 -7.67 -37.05
CA GLN A 399 -17.46 -8.60 -36.53
C GLN A 399 -17.40 -8.73 -35.01
N LEU A 400 -16.21 -8.87 -34.43
CA LEU A 400 -16.01 -8.93 -32.97
C LEU A 400 -16.37 -7.59 -32.31
N HIS A 401 -16.02 -6.46 -32.94
CA HIS A 401 -16.41 -5.11 -32.50
C HIS A 401 -17.93 -4.92 -32.54
N LYS A 402 -18.59 -5.42 -33.58
CA LYS A 402 -20.06 -5.41 -33.72
C LYS A 402 -20.74 -6.18 -32.59
N ARG A 403 -20.23 -7.35 -32.19
CA ARG A 403 -20.76 -8.12 -31.04
C ARG A 403 -20.69 -7.33 -29.73
N LEU A 404 -19.56 -6.66 -29.45
CA LEU A 404 -19.45 -5.76 -28.29
C LEU A 404 -20.36 -4.53 -28.40
N ARG A 405 -20.49 -3.95 -29.60
CA ARG A 405 -21.35 -2.79 -29.86
C ARG A 405 -22.84 -3.13 -29.69
N GLU A 406 -23.25 -4.35 -30.05
CA GLU A 406 -24.60 -4.86 -29.79
C GLU A 406 -24.87 -4.97 -28.28
N ARG A 407 -23.89 -5.42 -27.48
CA ARG A 407 -23.99 -5.36 -26.01
C ARG A 407 -24.08 -3.91 -25.50
N PHE A 408 -23.26 -2.99 -25.99
CA PHE A 408 -23.30 -1.57 -25.58
C PHE A 408 -24.65 -0.88 -25.91
N ASN A 409 -25.20 -1.18 -27.09
CA ASN A 409 -26.45 -0.61 -27.59
C ASN A 409 -27.70 -1.22 -26.94
N ASN A 410 -27.59 -2.38 -26.27
CA ASN A 410 -28.71 -2.97 -25.54
C ASN A 410 -29.15 -2.00 -24.40
N PRO A 411 -30.46 -1.62 -24.34
CA PRO A 411 -30.96 -0.73 -23.29
C PRO A 411 -30.74 -1.28 -21.87
N ASP A 412 -30.82 -2.60 -21.68
CA ASP A 412 -30.67 -3.27 -20.38
C ASP A 412 -29.21 -3.36 -19.93
N THR A 413 -28.25 -3.20 -20.84
CA THR A 413 -26.81 -3.21 -20.52
C THR A 413 -26.35 -1.83 -20.08
N GLU A 414 -26.20 -1.62 -18.77
CA GLU A 414 -25.68 -0.35 -18.22
C GLU A 414 -24.18 -0.13 -18.50
N ASN A 415 -23.40 -1.20 -18.62
CA ASN A 415 -21.98 -1.19 -18.94
C ASN A 415 -21.64 -2.41 -19.80
N TRP A 416 -20.99 -2.18 -20.95
CA TRP A 416 -20.74 -3.21 -21.96
C TRP A 416 -19.79 -4.33 -21.49
N LEU A 417 -18.97 -4.05 -20.47
CA LEU A 417 -17.94 -4.93 -19.93
C LEU A 417 -18.31 -5.57 -18.57
N ALA A 418 -19.21 -4.97 -17.80
CA ALA A 418 -19.45 -5.31 -16.39
C ALA A 418 -19.88 -6.76 -16.11
N GLU A 419 -20.65 -7.40 -17.00
CA GLU A 419 -21.00 -8.82 -16.90
C GLU A 419 -19.91 -9.74 -17.48
N LEU A 420 -19.29 -9.30 -18.58
CA LEU A 420 -18.34 -10.10 -19.35
C LEU A 420 -17.02 -10.30 -18.58
N TYR A 421 -16.54 -9.24 -17.91
CA TYR A 421 -15.25 -9.23 -17.23
C TYR A 421 -15.19 -10.16 -16.01
N PRO A 422 -16.12 -10.15 -15.04
CA PRO A 422 -16.15 -11.13 -13.95
C PRO A 422 -16.12 -12.58 -14.46
N VAL A 423 -16.98 -12.88 -15.44
CA VAL A 423 -17.13 -14.23 -16.00
C VAL A 423 -15.85 -14.69 -16.69
N ARG A 424 -15.33 -13.90 -17.64
CA ARG A 424 -14.16 -14.28 -18.45
C ARG A 424 -12.83 -14.19 -17.69
N ARG A 425 -12.67 -13.25 -16.76
CA ARG A 425 -11.40 -13.03 -16.04
C ARG A 425 -11.25 -13.88 -14.77
N TYR A 426 -12.34 -14.17 -14.07
CA TYR A 426 -12.33 -14.79 -12.74
C TYR A 426 -13.16 -16.08 -12.67
N LEU A 427 -14.45 -16.01 -13.01
CA LEU A 427 -15.39 -17.10 -12.70
C LEU A 427 -15.22 -18.34 -13.59
N ARG A 428 -14.78 -18.21 -14.85
CA ARG A 428 -14.39 -19.35 -15.70
C ARG A 428 -12.99 -19.89 -15.42
N GLN A 429 -12.14 -19.15 -14.70
CA GLN A 429 -10.80 -19.64 -14.38
C GLN A 429 -10.92 -20.81 -13.39
N ARG A 430 -10.26 -21.94 -13.73
CA ARG A 430 -10.35 -23.22 -13.03
C ARG A 430 -9.24 -23.47 -11.99
N SER A 431 -8.16 -22.69 -12.04
CA SER A 431 -7.11 -22.75 -11.01
C SER A 431 -7.66 -22.43 -9.62
N SER A 432 -6.95 -22.90 -8.59
CA SER A 432 -7.14 -22.47 -7.20
C SER A 432 -7.30 -20.94 -7.08
N LEU A 433 -8.11 -20.53 -6.09
CA LEU A 433 -8.24 -19.12 -5.72
C LEU A 433 -7.02 -18.61 -4.92
N LEU A 434 -6.29 -19.52 -4.28
CA LEU A 434 -5.18 -19.24 -3.37
C LEU A 434 -4.19 -18.25 -4.01
N GLY A 435 -4.08 -17.07 -3.41
CA GLY A 435 -3.19 -15.98 -3.83
C GLY A 435 -3.53 -15.28 -5.16
N HIS A 436 -4.04 -15.99 -6.18
CA HIS A 436 -4.25 -15.44 -7.53
C HIS A 436 -5.59 -14.73 -7.73
N GLN A 437 -6.64 -15.14 -7.00
CA GLN A 437 -8.01 -14.63 -7.15
C GLN A 437 -8.51 -13.89 -5.91
N SER A 438 -7.59 -13.60 -4.98
CA SER A 438 -7.87 -12.80 -3.79
C SER A 438 -6.80 -11.71 -3.63
N TYR A 439 -7.17 -10.62 -2.97
CA TYR A 439 -6.23 -9.60 -2.53
C TYR A 439 -6.37 -9.35 -1.03
N PHE A 440 -5.27 -9.02 -0.36
CA PHE A 440 -5.24 -8.78 1.09
C PHE A 440 -4.78 -7.36 1.39
N GLY A 441 -5.08 -6.92 2.63
CA GLY A 441 -4.63 -5.65 3.18
C GLY A 441 -4.45 -5.72 4.69
N THR A 442 -3.23 -5.51 5.18
CA THR A 442 -2.90 -5.45 6.61
C THR A 442 -3.42 -4.14 7.20
N HIS A 443 -4.27 -4.23 8.23
CA HIS A 443 -4.76 -3.06 8.99
C HIS A 443 -3.61 -2.37 9.77
N PRO A 444 -3.79 -1.14 10.28
CA PRO A 444 -2.84 -0.50 11.19
C PRO A 444 -2.34 -1.45 12.29
N LEU A 445 -1.02 -1.61 12.43
CA LEU A 445 -0.44 -2.48 13.46
C LEU A 445 -0.78 -1.91 14.85
N PRO A 446 -1.13 -2.76 15.83
CA PRO A 446 -1.50 -2.28 17.15
C PRO A 446 -0.34 -1.55 17.85
N ARG A 447 -0.61 -0.38 18.44
CA ARG A 447 0.40 0.43 19.14
C ARG A 447 0.70 -0.10 20.56
N ILE A 448 -0.22 -0.90 21.11
CA ILE A 448 -0.15 -1.50 22.45
C ILE A 448 -0.46 -2.99 22.39
N THR A 449 -0.29 -3.72 23.49
CA THR A 449 -0.73 -5.13 23.56
C THR A 449 -2.25 -5.17 23.64
N VAL A 450 -2.91 -5.55 22.54
CA VAL A 450 -4.38 -5.63 22.44
C VAL A 450 -4.88 -7.06 22.58
N ASN A 451 -6.04 -7.24 23.20
CA ASN A 451 -6.73 -8.52 23.21
C ASN A 451 -7.30 -8.83 21.80
N PRO A 452 -7.07 -10.03 21.22
CA PRO A 452 -7.51 -10.36 19.87
C PRO A 452 -9.04 -10.40 19.72
N GLY A 453 -9.78 -10.79 20.76
CA GLY A 453 -11.23 -10.74 20.80
C GLY A 453 -11.79 -9.31 20.82
N SER A 454 -11.21 -8.41 21.61
CA SER A 454 -11.55 -6.96 21.60
C SER A 454 -11.29 -6.34 20.24
N ARG A 455 -10.11 -6.59 19.65
CA ARG A 455 -9.77 -6.08 18.32
C ARG A 455 -10.71 -6.63 17.24
N ALA A 456 -11.03 -7.92 17.29
CA ALA A 456 -12.00 -8.53 16.38
C ALA A 456 -13.39 -7.88 16.55
N ALA A 457 -13.86 -7.62 17.78
CA ALA A 457 -15.12 -6.94 18.04
C ALA A 457 -15.16 -5.52 17.44
N THR A 458 -14.11 -4.72 17.62
CA THR A 458 -13.97 -3.39 17.02
C THR A 458 -14.10 -3.43 15.50
N ILE A 459 -13.39 -4.36 14.83
CA ILE A 459 -13.44 -4.48 13.36
C ILE A 459 -14.81 -4.95 12.90
N ILE A 460 -15.40 -5.97 13.56
CA ILE A 460 -16.73 -6.50 13.23
C ILE A 460 -17.80 -5.40 13.29
N LEU A 461 -17.79 -4.58 14.35
CA LEU A 461 -18.75 -3.49 14.51
C LEU A 461 -18.53 -2.37 13.48
N ALA A 462 -17.28 -2.07 13.10
CA ALA A 462 -16.99 -1.13 12.01
C ALA A 462 -17.51 -1.65 10.65
N VAL A 463 -17.27 -2.93 10.34
CA VAL A 463 -17.76 -3.59 9.12
C VAL A 463 -19.30 -3.64 9.09
N HIS A 464 -19.93 -3.93 10.22
CA HIS A 464 -21.38 -3.93 10.35
C HIS A 464 -21.98 -2.53 10.20
N LYS A 465 -21.40 -1.51 10.84
CA LYS A 465 -21.77 -0.10 10.66
C LYS A 465 -21.72 0.32 9.18
N PHE A 466 -20.69 -0.11 8.45
CA PHE A 466 -20.60 0.12 7.00
C PHE A 466 -21.73 -0.59 6.23
N LYS A 467 -22.02 -1.86 6.54
CA LYS A 467 -23.13 -2.61 5.93
C LYS A 467 -24.47 -1.89 6.15
N LYS A 468 -24.78 -1.48 7.38
CA LYS A 468 -26.04 -0.78 7.68
C LYS A 468 -26.14 0.52 6.88
N ALA A 469 -25.09 1.36 6.87
CA ALA A 469 -25.04 2.59 6.10
C ALA A 469 -25.14 2.37 4.57
N PHE A 470 -24.62 1.24 4.05
CA PHE A 470 -24.76 0.88 2.64
C PHE A 470 -26.21 0.51 2.30
N GLU A 471 -26.85 -0.31 3.13
CA GLU A 471 -28.22 -0.79 2.91
C GLU A 471 -29.28 0.29 3.13
N SER A 472 -29.06 1.20 4.09
CA SER A 472 -29.88 2.41 4.30
C SER A 472 -29.66 3.50 3.25
N ARG A 473 -28.58 3.40 2.46
CA ARG A 473 -28.10 4.40 1.48
C ARG A 473 -27.58 5.70 2.12
N GLU A 474 -27.10 5.61 3.36
CA GLU A 474 -26.51 6.71 4.14
C GLU A 474 -24.99 6.84 3.94
N LEU A 475 -24.34 5.92 3.21
CA LEU A 475 -22.91 6.04 2.91
C LEU A 475 -22.58 7.35 2.17
N PRO A 476 -21.56 8.11 2.63
CA PRO A 476 -21.06 9.28 1.92
C PRO A 476 -20.64 8.94 0.49
N LYS A 477 -21.03 9.78 -0.48
CA LYS A 477 -20.64 9.62 -1.87
C LYS A 477 -19.14 9.82 -2.05
N GLN A 478 -18.47 8.74 -2.42
CA GLN A 478 -17.05 8.75 -2.78
C GLN A 478 -16.85 9.44 -4.13
N HIS A 479 -15.69 10.08 -4.29
CA HIS A 479 -15.34 10.85 -5.49
C HIS A 479 -13.94 10.48 -5.99
N LEU A 480 -13.81 10.24 -7.29
CA LEU A 480 -12.55 9.97 -7.98
C LEU A 480 -12.39 10.97 -9.13
N TYR A 481 -11.23 11.63 -9.22
CA TYR A 481 -10.97 12.74 -10.16
C TYR A 481 -12.08 13.82 -10.13
N GLY A 482 -12.63 14.08 -8.94
CA GLY A 482 -13.73 15.00 -8.67
C GLY A 482 -15.13 14.56 -9.15
N GLN A 483 -15.24 13.42 -9.82
CA GLN A 483 -16.51 12.82 -10.22
C GLN A 483 -16.98 11.82 -9.16
N ALA A 484 -18.30 11.72 -8.93
CA ALA A 484 -18.84 10.68 -8.05
C ALA A 484 -18.53 9.28 -8.60
N VAL A 485 -18.37 8.31 -7.71
CA VAL A 485 -18.14 6.90 -8.08
C VAL A 485 -19.38 6.03 -7.87
N ASP A 486 -19.46 4.97 -8.66
CA ASP A 486 -20.45 3.91 -8.61
C ASP A 486 -20.18 2.98 -7.42
N SER A 487 -21.22 2.69 -6.64
CA SER A 487 -21.15 1.81 -5.47
C SER A 487 -21.66 0.40 -5.73
N HIS A 488 -21.87 0.00 -7.00
CA HIS A 488 -22.43 -1.31 -7.33
C HIS A 488 -21.58 -2.47 -6.79
N SER A 489 -20.25 -2.37 -6.83
CA SER A 489 -19.35 -3.40 -6.30
C SER A 489 -19.54 -3.66 -4.80
N TYR A 490 -20.03 -2.69 -4.01
CA TYR A 490 -20.27 -2.88 -2.58
C TYR A 490 -21.36 -3.92 -2.31
N GLN A 491 -22.21 -4.25 -3.29
CA GLN A 491 -23.15 -5.36 -3.19
C GLN A 491 -22.44 -6.70 -2.93
N ALA A 492 -21.21 -6.87 -3.45
CA ALA A 492 -20.40 -8.07 -3.27
C ALA A 492 -19.62 -8.09 -1.94
N LEU A 493 -19.56 -7.00 -1.17
CA LEU A 493 -18.91 -7.00 0.16
C LEU A 493 -19.68 -7.84 1.19
N PHE A 494 -21.01 -7.86 1.10
CA PHE A 494 -21.86 -8.44 2.15
C PHE A 494 -22.80 -9.54 1.65
N ASN A 495 -23.08 -10.55 2.48
CA ASN A 495 -24.03 -11.63 2.17
C ASN A 495 -23.77 -12.23 0.77
N ALA A 496 -22.50 -12.36 0.41
CA ALA A 496 -22.07 -12.81 -0.91
C ALA A 496 -21.00 -13.89 -0.78
N CYS A 497 -20.94 -14.75 -1.79
CA CYS A 497 -20.00 -15.85 -1.89
C CYS A 497 -19.81 -16.25 -3.36
N ARG A 498 -18.62 -16.70 -3.72
CA ARG A 498 -18.34 -17.32 -5.02
C ARG A 498 -18.62 -18.82 -4.93
N GLU A 499 -19.81 -19.23 -5.34
CA GLU A 499 -20.15 -20.65 -5.44
C GLU A 499 -19.27 -21.35 -6.50
N PRO A 500 -18.61 -22.48 -6.16
CA PRO A 500 -17.94 -23.29 -7.17
C PRO A 500 -18.98 -23.98 -8.06
N GLY A 501 -18.73 -23.99 -9.37
CA GLY A 501 -19.53 -24.72 -10.34
C GLY A 501 -18.65 -25.47 -11.32
N LEU A 502 -19.19 -26.50 -11.97
CA LEU A 502 -18.47 -27.20 -13.04
C LEU A 502 -18.28 -26.25 -14.23
N HIS A 503 -17.03 -26.06 -14.63
CA HIS A 503 -16.57 -25.21 -15.74
C HIS A 503 -16.78 -23.68 -15.55
N GLU A 504 -17.73 -23.25 -14.72
CA GLU A 504 -18.00 -21.84 -14.41
C GLU A 504 -18.52 -21.71 -12.96
N ASP A 505 -17.85 -20.85 -12.17
CA ASP A 505 -18.31 -20.45 -10.83
C ASP A 505 -19.38 -19.35 -10.91
N ARG A 506 -20.11 -19.09 -9.82
CA ARG A 506 -21.05 -17.97 -9.73
C ARG A 506 -20.76 -17.09 -8.53
N LEU A 507 -20.66 -15.78 -8.75
CA LEU A 507 -20.77 -14.81 -7.66
C LEU A 507 -22.24 -14.68 -7.27
N VAL A 508 -22.60 -15.20 -6.09
CA VAL A 508 -23.97 -15.23 -5.59
C VAL A 508 -24.15 -14.22 -4.46
N LYS A 509 -25.24 -13.46 -4.55
CA LYS A 509 -25.75 -12.57 -3.50
C LYS A 509 -26.94 -13.24 -2.81
N TYR A 510 -26.83 -13.47 -1.51
CA TYR A 510 -27.87 -14.05 -0.67
C TYR A 510 -28.79 -12.96 -0.10
N ALA A 511 -29.91 -13.39 0.49
CA ALA A 511 -30.79 -12.50 1.25
C ALA A 511 -30.00 -11.80 2.38
N SER A 512 -30.25 -10.51 2.59
CA SER A 512 -29.55 -9.75 3.63
C SER A 512 -29.92 -10.27 5.02
N ASN A 513 -28.89 -10.53 5.81
CA ASN A 513 -28.92 -10.79 7.23
C ASN A 513 -27.74 -10.05 7.89
N ASP A 514 -27.78 -9.91 9.20
CA ASP A 514 -26.73 -9.30 10.01
C ASP A 514 -25.92 -10.36 10.78
N ASP A 515 -25.87 -11.61 10.30
CA ASP A 515 -25.06 -12.68 10.89
C ASP A 515 -23.61 -12.61 10.40
N THR A 516 -22.63 -12.87 11.27
CA THR A 516 -21.25 -13.17 10.89
C THR A 516 -20.89 -14.59 11.29
N VAL A 517 -19.96 -15.22 10.56
CA VAL A 517 -19.45 -16.56 10.88
C VAL A 517 -17.97 -16.48 11.25
N ILE A 518 -17.64 -17.00 12.42
CA ILE A 518 -16.29 -17.03 12.98
C ILE A 518 -15.66 -18.40 12.68
N LEU A 519 -14.46 -18.40 12.13
CA LEU A 519 -13.63 -19.57 11.82
C LEU A 519 -12.44 -19.63 12.79
N LYS A 520 -12.22 -20.79 13.41
CA LYS A 520 -11.08 -21.09 14.30
C LYS A 520 -10.67 -22.55 14.08
N HIS A 521 -9.57 -22.79 13.35
CA HIS A 521 -9.01 -24.11 13.02
C HIS A 521 -10.06 -25.22 12.81
N GLY A 522 -10.88 -25.08 11.76
CA GLY A 522 -11.94 -26.04 11.39
C GLY A 522 -13.27 -25.90 12.14
N MET A 523 -13.29 -25.24 13.30
CA MET A 523 -14.53 -24.93 14.03
C MET A 523 -15.18 -23.65 13.52
N MET A 524 -16.51 -23.63 13.54
CA MET A 524 -17.31 -22.56 12.98
C MET A 524 -18.42 -22.13 13.93
N PHE A 525 -18.61 -20.83 14.10
CA PHE A 525 -19.61 -20.24 15.01
C PHE A 525 -20.39 -19.15 14.29
N ARG A 526 -21.71 -19.15 14.39
CA ARG A 526 -22.59 -18.08 13.90
C ARG A 526 -22.88 -17.09 15.03
N ILE A 527 -22.60 -15.81 14.79
CA ILE A 527 -22.91 -14.70 15.71
C ILE A 527 -23.88 -13.74 15.00
N PRO A 528 -25.15 -13.60 15.45
CA PRO A 528 -26.02 -12.50 15.03
C PRO A 528 -25.48 -11.17 15.58
N LEU A 529 -25.26 -10.18 14.72
CA LEU A 529 -24.85 -8.82 15.13
C LEU A 529 -26.03 -7.92 15.51
N MET A 530 -27.26 -8.40 15.25
CA MET A 530 -28.52 -7.77 15.62
C MET A 530 -29.46 -8.84 16.21
N GLU A 531 -30.00 -8.60 17.39
CA GLU A 531 -31.04 -9.44 17.99
C GLU A 531 -32.24 -8.57 18.39
N ASN A 532 -33.45 -8.94 17.94
CA ASN A 532 -34.70 -8.20 18.18
C ASN A 532 -34.64 -6.68 17.83
N GLY A 533 -33.78 -6.30 16.88
CA GLY A 533 -33.58 -4.91 16.47
C GLY A 533 -32.54 -4.13 17.29
N ILE A 534 -31.86 -4.78 18.25
CA ILE A 534 -30.79 -4.22 19.08
C ILE A 534 -29.44 -4.74 18.55
N SER A 535 -28.46 -3.85 18.37
CA SER A 535 -27.08 -4.24 18.02
C SER A 535 -26.40 -4.94 19.20
N ILE A 536 -25.60 -5.97 18.92
CA ILE A 536 -24.70 -6.56 19.91
C ILE A 536 -23.74 -5.49 20.46
N SER A 537 -23.50 -5.48 21.78
CA SER A 537 -22.52 -4.55 22.36
C SER A 537 -21.08 -5.00 22.11
N HIS A 538 -20.15 -4.03 22.10
CA HIS A 538 -18.72 -4.32 21.94
C HIS A 538 -18.21 -5.29 23.02
N SER A 539 -18.59 -5.08 24.29
CA SER A 539 -18.15 -5.94 25.39
C SER A 539 -18.67 -7.38 25.30
N GLN A 540 -19.94 -7.58 24.94
CA GLN A 540 -20.50 -8.93 24.73
C GLN A 540 -19.82 -9.65 23.57
N LEU A 541 -19.58 -8.94 22.46
CA LEU A 541 -18.89 -9.47 21.29
C LEU A 541 -17.42 -9.79 21.59
N ALA A 542 -16.69 -8.89 22.26
CA ALA A 542 -15.30 -9.08 22.66
C ALA A 542 -15.13 -10.26 23.62
N SER A 543 -16.04 -10.40 24.60
CA SER A 543 -16.06 -11.54 25.54
C SER A 543 -16.35 -12.85 24.82
N THR A 544 -17.32 -12.86 23.89
CA THR A 544 -17.66 -14.04 23.07
C THR A 544 -16.48 -14.45 22.18
N LEU A 545 -15.82 -13.50 21.51
CA LEU A 545 -14.69 -13.78 20.63
C LEU A 545 -13.44 -14.21 21.40
N THR A 546 -13.18 -13.63 22.58
CA THR A 546 -12.12 -14.10 23.49
C THR A 546 -12.39 -15.54 23.94
N ALA A 547 -13.64 -15.86 24.32
CA ALA A 547 -14.00 -17.23 24.70
C ALA A 547 -13.83 -18.23 23.54
N ILE A 548 -14.18 -17.86 22.30
CA ILE A 548 -13.90 -18.67 21.09
C ILE A 548 -12.39 -18.79 20.85
N PHE A 549 -11.62 -17.73 21.11
CA PHE A 549 -10.16 -17.75 20.92
C PHE A 549 -9.47 -18.75 21.86
N ASP A 550 -9.83 -18.72 23.14
CA ASP A 550 -9.09 -19.42 24.21
C ASP A 550 -9.50 -20.90 24.39
N ASN A 551 -10.75 -21.27 24.12
CA ASN A 551 -11.33 -22.55 24.60
C ASN A 551 -11.47 -23.66 23.55
N THR A 552 -10.95 -23.47 22.33
CA THR A 552 -11.42 -24.23 21.16
C THR A 552 -10.38 -25.17 20.54
N ASP A 553 -9.09 -24.89 20.61
CA ASP A 553 -8.02 -25.65 19.92
C ASP A 553 -7.92 -27.14 20.31
N ALA A 554 -8.62 -27.58 21.35
CA ALA A 554 -8.69 -28.98 21.79
C ALA A 554 -9.79 -29.83 21.11
N LEU A 555 -10.68 -29.23 20.30
CA LEU A 555 -11.89 -29.91 19.80
C LEU A 555 -11.67 -30.80 18.56
N GLY A 556 -10.62 -30.54 17.76
CA GLY A 556 -10.17 -31.47 16.70
C GLY A 556 -11.08 -31.60 15.47
N ASP A 557 -11.93 -30.60 15.19
CA ASP A 557 -12.74 -30.57 13.97
C ASP A 557 -11.83 -30.54 12.71
N PRO A 558 -12.21 -31.19 11.61
CA PRO A 558 -11.43 -31.15 10.37
C PRO A 558 -11.47 -29.74 9.75
N ASP A 559 -10.33 -29.21 9.31
CA ASP A 559 -10.30 -27.92 8.61
C ASP A 559 -10.78 -28.03 7.16
N VAL A 560 -12.10 -28.13 7.00
CA VAL A 560 -12.80 -28.21 5.70
C VAL A 560 -12.58 -26.93 4.87
N SER A 561 -12.19 -25.81 5.50
CA SER A 561 -11.92 -24.55 4.80
C SER A 561 -10.81 -24.68 3.75
N ALA A 562 -9.83 -25.57 3.99
CA ALA A 562 -8.75 -25.86 3.08
C ALA A 562 -9.20 -26.38 1.70
N LEU A 563 -10.40 -26.97 1.59
CA LEU A 563 -10.96 -27.42 0.30
C LEU A 563 -11.27 -26.25 -0.65
N THR A 564 -11.48 -25.03 -0.13
CA THR A 564 -11.66 -23.82 -0.97
C THR A 564 -10.40 -23.43 -1.77
N MET A 565 -9.25 -24.00 -1.40
CA MET A 565 -7.97 -23.86 -2.14
C MET A 565 -7.81 -24.87 -3.28
N ASP A 566 -8.76 -25.78 -3.51
CA ASP A 566 -8.64 -26.75 -4.60
C ASP A 566 -8.84 -26.11 -6.00
N GLU A 567 -8.54 -26.88 -7.04
CA GLU A 567 -9.04 -26.64 -8.39
C GLU A 567 -10.58 -26.55 -8.35
N ARG A 568 -11.16 -25.62 -9.14
CA ARG A 568 -12.56 -25.20 -8.97
C ARG A 568 -13.58 -26.27 -9.35
N ASP A 569 -13.31 -27.10 -10.37
CA ASP A 569 -14.18 -28.22 -10.73
C ASP A 569 -14.09 -29.37 -9.70
N GLU A 570 -12.91 -29.65 -9.13
CA GLU A 570 -12.77 -30.58 -8.00
C GLU A 570 -13.45 -30.06 -6.72
N TRP A 571 -13.30 -28.78 -6.39
CA TRP A 571 -14.02 -28.20 -5.25
C TRP A 571 -15.54 -28.25 -5.46
N ALA A 572 -16.05 -27.96 -6.66
CA ALA A 572 -17.48 -28.09 -6.97
C ALA A 572 -17.99 -29.52 -6.71
N LYS A 573 -17.25 -30.55 -7.14
CA LYS A 573 -17.58 -31.97 -6.90
C LYS A 573 -17.55 -32.33 -5.41
N ILE A 574 -16.56 -31.84 -4.67
CA ILE A 574 -16.43 -32.14 -3.23
C ILE A 574 -17.50 -31.40 -2.43
N GLN A 575 -17.79 -30.13 -2.73
CA GLN A 575 -18.83 -29.35 -2.06
C GLN A 575 -20.22 -30.00 -2.22
N SER A 576 -20.57 -30.48 -3.42
CA SER A 576 -21.82 -31.23 -3.63
C SER A 576 -21.89 -32.45 -2.71
N LYS A 577 -20.84 -33.29 -2.71
CA LYS A 577 -20.77 -34.48 -1.85
C LYS A 577 -20.81 -34.16 -0.36
N LEU A 578 -20.28 -33.01 0.07
CA LEU A 578 -20.36 -32.57 1.46
C LEU A 578 -21.80 -32.28 1.85
N LYS A 579 -22.58 -31.56 1.02
CA LYS A 579 -24.02 -31.33 1.25
C LYS A 579 -24.76 -32.66 1.34
N ASP A 580 -24.52 -33.57 0.39
CA ASP A 580 -25.12 -34.91 0.36
C ASP A 580 -24.72 -35.83 1.57
N THR A 581 -23.70 -35.46 2.34
CA THR A 581 -23.19 -36.29 3.46
C THR A 581 -23.97 -36.10 4.77
N SER A 582 -24.47 -34.88 5.04
CA SER A 582 -25.39 -34.63 6.17
C SER A 582 -26.04 -33.24 6.08
N ASP A 583 -27.26 -33.13 6.60
CA ASP A 583 -27.99 -31.86 6.72
C ASP A 583 -27.17 -30.77 7.44
N GLY A 584 -26.37 -31.17 8.45
CA GLY A 584 -25.47 -30.25 9.17
C GLY A 584 -24.32 -29.71 8.33
N ASN A 585 -23.84 -30.45 7.32
CA ASN A 585 -22.88 -29.90 6.36
C ASN A 585 -23.54 -28.86 5.46
N GLU A 586 -24.78 -29.09 5.01
CA GLU A 586 -25.53 -28.12 4.22
C GLU A 586 -25.83 -26.86 5.03
N GLU A 587 -26.28 -26.99 6.29
CA GLU A 587 -26.48 -25.87 7.21
C GLU A 587 -25.21 -25.02 7.40
N THR A 588 -24.08 -25.66 7.67
CA THR A 588 -22.80 -24.97 7.86
C THR A 588 -22.34 -24.28 6.58
N LEU A 589 -22.41 -24.95 5.42
CA LEU A 589 -22.06 -24.35 4.11
C LEU A 589 -22.97 -23.15 3.77
N GLN A 590 -24.29 -23.30 3.98
CA GLN A 590 -25.26 -22.23 3.74
C GLN A 590 -25.06 -21.05 4.69
N SER A 591 -24.69 -21.29 5.94
CA SER A 591 -24.38 -20.26 6.92
C SER A 591 -23.15 -19.43 6.49
N ILE A 592 -22.05 -20.08 6.10
CA ILE A 592 -20.85 -19.38 5.59
C ILE A 592 -21.18 -18.56 4.35
N ALA A 593 -21.88 -19.16 3.39
CA ALA A 593 -22.16 -18.51 2.11
C ALA A 593 -23.08 -17.27 2.29
N SER A 594 -24.11 -17.37 3.11
CA SER A 594 -25.12 -16.32 3.31
C SER A 594 -24.77 -15.27 4.39
N ALA A 595 -23.82 -15.54 5.30
CA ALA A 595 -23.37 -14.59 6.32
C ALA A 595 -22.98 -13.22 5.72
N ALA A 596 -23.18 -12.14 6.48
CA ALA A 596 -22.77 -10.79 6.09
C ALA A 596 -21.29 -10.77 5.66
N PHE A 597 -20.40 -11.33 6.47
CA PHE A 597 -18.99 -11.59 6.17
C PHE A 597 -18.51 -12.72 7.09
N ILE A 598 -17.23 -13.09 7.03
CA ILE A 598 -16.65 -14.04 8.00
C ILE A 598 -15.41 -13.47 8.68
N VAL A 599 -15.06 -14.07 9.82
CA VAL A 599 -13.89 -13.67 10.62
C VAL A 599 -13.05 -14.90 10.94
N CYS A 600 -11.77 -14.88 10.60
CA CYS A 600 -10.81 -15.92 10.91
C CYS A 600 -9.99 -15.51 12.15
N LEU A 601 -10.13 -16.26 13.24
CA LEU A 601 -9.36 -16.08 14.46
C LEU A 601 -8.17 -17.05 14.43
N ASP A 602 -6.95 -16.52 14.31
CA ASP A 602 -5.75 -17.32 14.05
C ASP A 602 -4.80 -17.33 15.26
N SER A 603 -4.33 -18.51 15.65
CA SER A 603 -3.35 -18.67 16.75
C SER A 603 -1.93 -18.16 16.39
N SER A 604 -1.68 -17.84 15.12
CA SER A 604 -0.40 -17.32 14.61
C SER A 604 -0.07 -15.92 15.13
N LYS A 605 1.22 -15.54 15.07
CA LYS A 605 1.74 -14.23 15.51
C LYS A 605 2.71 -13.63 14.49
N PRO A 606 2.30 -13.34 13.25
CA PRO A 606 3.19 -12.82 12.21
C PRO A 606 3.76 -11.44 12.62
N SER A 607 5.06 -11.27 12.47
CA SER A 607 5.85 -10.13 12.97
C SER A 607 6.43 -9.29 11.84
N GLY A 608 6.89 -9.92 10.75
CA GLY A 608 7.43 -9.26 9.56
C GLY A 608 6.39 -9.02 8.46
N PRO A 609 6.63 -8.07 7.52
CA PRO A 609 5.76 -7.86 6.36
C PRO A 609 5.61 -9.11 5.49
N GLU A 610 6.69 -9.87 5.29
CA GLU A 610 6.68 -11.10 4.49
C GLU A 610 5.90 -12.23 5.18
N GLU A 611 6.00 -12.34 6.51
CA GLU A 611 5.21 -13.29 7.31
C GLU A 611 3.72 -12.95 7.25
N ARG A 612 3.36 -11.66 7.40
CA ARG A 612 1.99 -11.18 7.24
C ARG A 612 1.44 -11.46 5.84
N PHE A 613 2.22 -11.16 4.81
CA PHE A 613 1.89 -11.46 3.43
C PHE A 613 1.58 -12.95 3.21
N ARG A 614 2.47 -13.85 3.63
CA ARG A 614 2.26 -15.31 3.51
C ARG A 614 1.04 -15.75 4.30
N HIS A 615 0.89 -15.29 5.53
CA HIS A 615 -0.19 -15.70 6.42
C HIS A 615 -1.59 -15.22 5.98
N PHE A 616 -1.70 -13.98 5.50
CA PHE A 616 -3.00 -13.40 5.13
C PHE A 616 -3.46 -13.78 3.72
N LEU A 617 -2.56 -13.75 2.72
CA LEU A 617 -2.92 -14.03 1.33
C LEU A 617 -2.74 -15.50 0.93
N LEU A 618 -1.75 -16.18 1.51
CA LEU A 618 -1.33 -17.55 1.15
C LEU A 618 -1.54 -18.55 2.29
N GLY A 619 -2.38 -18.19 3.28
CA GLY A 619 -2.72 -19.03 4.42
C GLY A 619 -3.35 -20.35 3.98
N ASN A 620 -2.82 -21.45 4.51
CA ASN A 620 -3.20 -22.82 4.16
C ASN A 620 -4.29 -23.42 5.09
N GLU A 621 -4.64 -22.72 6.16
CA GLU A 621 -5.61 -23.12 7.19
C GLU A 621 -6.52 -21.94 7.54
N ASN A 622 -7.72 -22.24 8.04
CA ASN A 622 -8.65 -21.25 8.58
C ASN A 622 -9.00 -20.10 7.59
N ARG A 623 -9.24 -20.43 6.31
CA ARG A 623 -9.61 -19.48 5.23
C ARG A 623 -10.72 -20.06 4.36
N TRP A 624 -11.73 -19.25 4.05
CA TRP A 624 -12.78 -19.67 3.11
C TRP A 624 -12.68 -18.84 1.82
N TYR A 625 -11.80 -19.22 0.90
CA TYR A 625 -11.43 -18.39 -0.27
C TYR A 625 -12.59 -18.03 -1.21
N ASP A 626 -13.71 -18.77 -1.15
CA ASP A 626 -14.94 -18.41 -1.86
C ASP A 626 -15.64 -17.16 -1.28
N LYS A 627 -15.39 -16.82 -0.01
CA LYS A 627 -16.07 -15.72 0.67
C LYS A 627 -15.49 -14.39 0.21
N THR A 628 -16.36 -13.50 -0.22
CA THR A 628 -16.00 -12.21 -0.83
C THR A 628 -15.33 -11.23 0.12
N LEU A 629 -15.69 -11.27 1.42
CA LEU A 629 -15.09 -10.46 2.48
C LEU A 629 -14.78 -11.33 3.70
N GLN A 630 -13.51 -11.37 4.09
CA GLN A 630 -13.00 -12.07 5.27
C GLN A 630 -12.15 -11.09 6.09
N ILE A 631 -12.34 -11.09 7.40
CA ILE A 631 -11.48 -10.38 8.36
C ILE A 631 -10.62 -11.41 9.07
N ILE A 632 -9.31 -11.20 9.15
CA ILE A 632 -8.38 -12.11 9.82
C ILE A 632 -7.81 -11.39 11.05
N VAL A 633 -7.80 -12.04 12.22
CA VAL A 633 -7.23 -11.49 13.47
C VAL A 633 -6.33 -12.54 14.13
N CYS A 634 -5.06 -12.18 14.32
CA CYS A 634 -4.01 -13.03 14.87
C CYS A 634 -3.90 -12.90 16.40
N ALA A 635 -3.27 -13.89 17.05
CA ALA A 635 -3.02 -13.95 18.49
C ALA A 635 -2.16 -12.80 19.07
N ASN A 636 -1.51 -12.01 18.22
CA ASN A 636 -0.73 -10.82 18.60
C ASN A 636 -1.47 -9.50 18.27
N GLY A 637 -2.75 -9.56 17.91
CA GLY A 637 -3.53 -8.38 17.52
C GLY A 637 -3.19 -7.82 16.14
N VAL A 638 -2.32 -8.47 15.35
CA VAL A 638 -2.20 -8.13 13.92
C VAL A 638 -3.46 -8.60 13.21
N SER A 639 -3.97 -7.81 12.26
CA SER A 639 -5.20 -8.15 11.54
C SER A 639 -5.17 -7.67 10.10
N ALA A 640 -5.96 -8.30 9.23
CA ALA A 640 -6.07 -7.95 7.82
C ALA A 640 -7.50 -8.14 7.28
N THR A 641 -7.76 -7.51 6.14
CA THR A 641 -8.89 -7.83 5.26
C THR A 641 -8.39 -8.72 4.12
N LEU A 642 -9.16 -9.74 3.74
CA LEU A 642 -8.95 -10.58 2.57
C LEU A 642 -10.23 -10.58 1.73
N CYS A 643 -10.11 -10.28 0.43
CA CYS A 643 -11.24 -10.14 -0.50
C CYS A 643 -11.13 -11.10 -1.68
N GLU A 644 -12.24 -11.72 -2.10
CA GLU A 644 -12.32 -12.45 -3.39
C GLU A 644 -12.56 -11.45 -4.54
N HIS A 645 -11.79 -11.60 -5.62
CA HIS A 645 -11.59 -10.54 -6.59
C HIS A 645 -12.62 -10.53 -7.75
N SER A 646 -13.49 -11.53 -7.86
CA SER A 646 -14.45 -11.62 -8.97
C SER A 646 -15.48 -10.49 -8.96
N GLY A 647 -15.93 -10.07 -7.77
CA GLY A 647 -16.93 -9.00 -7.57
C GLY A 647 -16.36 -7.65 -7.11
N LEU A 648 -15.11 -7.62 -6.66
CA LEU A 648 -14.50 -6.47 -5.99
C LEU A 648 -13.21 -6.04 -6.69
N ASP A 649 -12.94 -4.73 -6.72
CA ASP A 649 -11.67 -4.14 -7.15
C ASP A 649 -11.01 -3.40 -5.98
N GLY A 650 -9.72 -3.04 -6.08
CA GLY A 650 -9.00 -2.37 -4.99
C GLY A 650 -9.65 -1.08 -4.46
N LEU A 651 -10.28 -0.27 -5.34
CA LEU A 651 -11.02 0.92 -4.91
C LEU A 651 -12.33 0.57 -4.17
N SER A 652 -12.89 -0.62 -4.38
CA SER A 652 -14.16 -1.05 -3.77
C SER A 652 -14.08 -1.21 -2.26
N ILE A 653 -12.89 -1.49 -1.71
CA ILE A 653 -12.68 -1.71 -0.27
C ILE A 653 -12.24 -0.45 0.48
N GLU A 654 -11.74 0.58 -0.23
CA GLU A 654 -11.13 1.77 0.38
C GLU A 654 -12.02 2.45 1.45
N PRO A 655 -13.34 2.69 1.22
CA PRO A 655 -14.18 3.35 2.24
C PRO A 655 -14.45 2.47 3.47
N LEU A 656 -14.52 1.15 3.30
CA LEU A 656 -14.65 0.21 4.41
C LEU A 656 -13.34 0.15 5.20
N SER A 657 -12.20 0.07 4.52
CA SER A 657 -10.87 0.10 5.13
C SER A 657 -10.67 1.35 5.97
N ASN A 658 -11.03 2.53 5.43
CA ASN A 658 -10.93 3.79 6.16
C ASN A 658 -11.79 3.80 7.44
N LEU A 659 -13.00 3.21 7.41
CA LEU A 659 -13.83 3.10 8.62
C LEU A 659 -13.23 2.12 9.65
N ILE A 660 -12.66 1.00 9.21
CA ILE A 660 -11.94 0.05 10.07
C ILE A 660 -10.73 0.71 10.74
N ASN A 661 -9.93 1.47 9.98
CA ASN A 661 -8.75 2.16 10.48
C ASN A 661 -9.11 3.17 11.58
N ILE A 662 -10.14 4.00 11.35
CA ILE A 662 -10.64 4.97 12.33
C ILE A 662 -11.09 4.26 13.61
N ALA A 663 -11.90 3.19 13.49
CA ALA A 663 -12.38 2.45 14.66
C ALA A 663 -11.25 1.80 15.46
N LEU A 664 -10.20 1.32 14.79
CA LEU A 664 -9.00 0.78 15.46
C LEU A 664 -8.22 1.88 16.19
N GLU A 665 -7.97 3.02 15.55
CA GLU A 665 -7.28 4.17 16.15
C GLU A 665 -8.04 4.68 17.40
N GLU A 666 -9.36 4.88 17.29
CA GLU A 666 -10.24 5.28 18.40
C GLU A 666 -10.23 4.26 19.57
N SER A 667 -10.25 2.95 19.28
CA SER A 667 -10.27 1.90 20.32
C SER A 667 -8.94 1.71 21.07
N GLU A 668 -7.83 2.14 20.46
CA GLU A 668 -6.51 2.15 21.10
C GLU A 668 -6.33 3.41 21.96
N ASP A 669 -6.83 4.56 21.50
CA ASP A 669 -6.75 5.82 22.25
C ASP A 669 -7.67 5.84 23.51
N ASN A 670 -8.76 5.05 23.51
CA ASN A 670 -9.70 4.93 24.64
C ASN A 670 -9.40 3.77 25.64
N ASP A 671 -8.35 2.97 25.40
CA ASP A 671 -7.97 1.77 26.19
C ASP A 671 -9.00 0.60 26.19
N ASP A 672 -10.08 0.70 25.41
CA ASP A 672 -11.09 -0.36 25.18
C ASP A 672 -10.49 -1.66 24.59
N SER A 673 -9.28 -1.57 24.03
CA SER A 673 -8.57 -2.66 23.37
C SER A 673 -7.79 -3.60 24.31
N VAL A 674 -7.59 -3.20 25.58
CA VAL A 674 -6.78 -3.97 26.56
C VAL A 674 -7.64 -4.80 27.50
N CYS A 675 -8.74 -4.24 28.04
CA CYS A 675 -9.56 -4.89 29.06
C CYS A 675 -10.85 -5.50 28.49
N VAL A 676 -10.91 -6.83 28.35
CA VAL A 676 -12.16 -7.55 28.09
C VAL A 676 -12.72 -8.08 29.42
N PRO A 677 -13.96 -7.72 29.83
CA PRO A 677 -14.56 -8.31 31.02
C PRO A 677 -14.77 -9.82 30.80
N PRO A 678 -14.59 -10.68 31.82
CA PRO A 678 -14.85 -12.11 31.67
C PRO A 678 -16.31 -12.33 31.29
N ALA A 679 -16.57 -13.22 30.32
CA ALA A 679 -17.92 -13.58 29.93
C ALA A 679 -18.71 -14.06 31.16
N ALA A 680 -19.88 -13.48 31.40
CA ALA A 680 -20.79 -14.01 32.40
C ALA A 680 -21.20 -15.43 32.00
N ASN A 681 -21.30 -16.35 32.96
CA ASN A 681 -21.60 -17.76 32.69
C ASN A 681 -22.93 -17.91 31.94
N GLY A 682 -22.85 -18.24 30.65
CA GLY A 682 -24.00 -18.42 29.74
C GLY A 682 -24.24 -17.30 28.74
N ASP A 683 -23.48 -16.20 28.76
CA ASP A 683 -23.77 -14.97 27.99
C ASP A 683 -22.95 -14.86 26.68
N THR A 684 -22.68 -15.98 26.02
CA THR A 684 -22.01 -16.01 24.70
C THR A 684 -23.03 -15.76 23.59
N ALA A 685 -22.88 -14.66 22.85
CA ALA A 685 -23.82 -14.27 21.78
C ALA A 685 -23.69 -15.10 20.48
N GLY A 686 -23.03 -16.25 20.53
CA GLY A 686 -22.73 -17.09 19.37
C GLY A 686 -23.19 -18.53 19.53
N SER A 687 -23.62 -19.14 18.43
CA SER A 687 -23.95 -20.57 18.34
C SER A 687 -22.87 -21.31 17.56
N ARG A 688 -22.41 -22.47 18.06
CA ARG A 688 -21.52 -23.35 17.29
C ARG A 688 -22.32 -24.01 16.16
N LEU A 689 -21.84 -23.89 14.92
CA LEU A 689 -22.43 -24.56 13.77
C LEU A 689 -22.12 -26.07 13.81
N PRO A 690 -22.93 -26.92 13.15
CA PRO A 690 -22.65 -28.35 13.09
C PRO A 690 -21.23 -28.67 12.58
N PRO A 691 -20.41 -29.43 13.35
CA PRO A 691 -19.10 -29.86 12.91
C PRO A 691 -19.19 -30.65 11.60
N MET A 692 -18.41 -30.26 10.59
CA MET A 692 -18.57 -30.83 9.25
C MET A 692 -18.13 -32.30 9.20
N VAL A 693 -19.06 -33.15 8.78
CA VAL A 693 -18.86 -34.59 8.61
C VAL A 693 -18.15 -34.85 7.28
N VAL A 694 -16.93 -35.39 7.37
CA VAL A 694 -16.09 -35.71 6.19
C VAL A 694 -15.69 -37.18 6.18
N ASN A 695 -15.61 -37.77 4.99
CA ASN A 695 -15.08 -39.11 4.80
C ASN A 695 -13.53 -39.11 4.75
N GLN A 696 -12.91 -40.29 4.76
CA GLN A 696 -11.46 -40.44 4.79
C GLN A 696 -10.75 -39.80 3.58
N ALA A 697 -11.28 -39.97 2.37
CA ALA A 697 -10.70 -39.38 1.16
C ALA A 697 -10.75 -37.84 1.19
N THR A 698 -11.80 -37.24 1.77
CA THR A 698 -11.87 -35.79 2.00
C THR A 698 -10.83 -35.32 3.02
N ARG A 699 -10.56 -36.09 4.10
CA ARG A 699 -9.48 -35.75 5.06
C ARG A 699 -8.11 -35.78 4.39
N GLU A 700 -7.84 -36.82 3.61
CA GLU A 700 -6.60 -36.95 2.84
C GLU A 700 -6.44 -35.79 1.83
N ARG A 701 -7.53 -35.35 1.20
CA ARG A 701 -7.52 -34.19 0.32
C ARG A 701 -7.24 -32.88 1.06
N ILE A 702 -7.81 -32.67 2.26
CA ILE A 702 -7.50 -31.52 3.12
C ILE A 702 -6.00 -31.47 3.42
N SER A 703 -5.42 -32.56 3.95
CA SER A 703 -3.99 -32.62 4.27
C SER A 703 -3.08 -32.45 3.04
N PHE A 704 -3.49 -32.97 1.88
CA PHE A 704 -2.79 -32.74 0.61
C PHE A 704 -2.80 -31.26 0.21
N LEU A 705 -3.96 -30.60 0.26
CA LEU A 705 -4.09 -29.18 -0.11
C LEU A 705 -3.31 -28.28 0.84
N GLN A 706 -3.40 -28.51 2.16
CA GLN A 706 -2.60 -27.80 3.17
C GLN A 706 -1.10 -27.93 2.91
N SER A 707 -0.62 -29.14 2.58
CA SER A 707 0.78 -29.41 2.26
C SER A 707 1.21 -28.77 0.92
N ASN A 708 0.32 -28.72 -0.06
CA ASN A 708 0.59 -28.12 -1.36
C ASN A 708 0.59 -26.58 -1.30
N ALA A 709 -0.27 -25.99 -0.48
CA ALA A 709 -0.31 -24.54 -0.24
C ALA A 709 1.01 -24.01 0.34
N ILE A 710 1.68 -24.77 1.22
CA ILE A 710 3.02 -24.43 1.72
C ILE A 710 4.04 -24.36 0.57
N LYS A 711 4.06 -25.37 -0.32
CA LYS A 711 4.94 -25.40 -1.50
C LYS A 711 4.62 -24.30 -2.51
N PHE A 712 3.35 -23.99 -2.69
CA PHE A 712 2.93 -22.85 -3.51
C PHE A 712 3.41 -21.53 -2.89
N SER A 713 3.30 -21.38 -1.57
CA SER A 713 3.73 -20.17 -0.86
C SER A 713 5.25 -19.94 -0.85
N SER A 714 6.08 -20.96 -1.07
CA SER A 714 7.53 -20.77 -1.20
C SER A 714 7.96 -20.16 -2.54
N ASN A 715 7.08 -20.14 -3.56
CA ASN A 715 7.37 -19.56 -4.88
C ASN A 715 7.23 -18.02 -4.92
N PHE A 716 6.93 -17.39 -3.78
CA PHE A 716 6.68 -15.95 -3.67
C PHE A 716 7.50 -15.33 -2.54
N THR A 717 8.14 -14.22 -2.86
CA THR A 717 8.76 -13.32 -1.88
C THR A 717 7.94 -12.03 -1.80
N PHE A 718 8.09 -11.30 -0.69
CA PHE A 718 7.39 -10.04 -0.48
C PHE A 718 8.24 -9.09 0.34
N ALA A 719 8.37 -7.85 -0.13
CA ALA A 719 9.05 -6.77 0.58
C ALA A 719 8.09 -5.59 0.79
N SER A 720 8.15 -4.97 1.97
CA SER A 720 7.47 -3.71 2.26
C SER A 720 8.49 -2.65 2.62
N MET A 721 8.37 -1.47 2.05
CA MET A 721 9.25 -0.33 2.30
C MET A 721 8.44 0.92 2.60
N THR A 722 8.89 1.72 3.57
CA THR A 722 8.41 3.08 3.78
C THR A 722 9.53 4.04 3.41
N ILE A 723 9.29 4.96 2.49
CA ILE A 723 10.26 5.99 2.11
C ILE A 723 9.79 7.32 2.68
N SER A 724 10.62 7.89 3.55
CA SER A 724 10.32 9.10 4.33
C SER A 724 10.98 10.37 3.76
N ASP A 725 11.91 10.23 2.81
CA ASP A 725 12.66 11.35 2.22
C ASP A 725 11.75 12.33 1.45
N PHE A 726 10.63 11.83 0.92
CA PHE A 726 9.66 12.60 0.15
C PHE A 726 8.26 11.97 0.13
N GLY A 727 7.24 12.83 0.12
CA GLY A 727 5.84 12.47 -0.11
C GLY A 727 5.17 13.43 -1.10
N ASN A 728 3.84 13.61 -0.99
CA ASN A 728 3.06 14.53 -1.82
C ASN A 728 3.70 15.93 -1.92
N ASP A 729 4.16 16.48 -0.79
CA ASP A 729 4.65 17.85 -0.72
C ASP A 729 5.96 18.08 -1.50
N PHE A 730 6.82 17.06 -1.59
CA PHE A 730 8.02 17.12 -2.41
C PHE A 730 7.66 17.27 -3.88
N PHE A 731 6.89 16.33 -4.45
CA PHE A 731 6.54 16.34 -5.86
C PHE A 731 5.76 17.60 -6.24
N ILE A 732 4.84 18.05 -5.38
CA ILE A 732 4.10 19.32 -5.57
C ILE A 732 5.05 20.53 -5.53
N SER A 733 5.97 20.63 -4.56
CA SER A 733 6.95 21.74 -4.51
C SER A 733 7.88 21.77 -5.73
N ARG A 734 8.13 20.60 -6.33
CA ARG A 734 8.94 20.41 -7.53
C ARG A 734 8.16 20.55 -8.83
N LYS A 735 6.85 20.81 -8.79
CA LYS A 735 6.00 20.83 -9.98
C LYS A 735 6.12 19.50 -10.75
N CYS A 736 5.79 18.39 -10.11
CA CYS A 736 5.71 17.07 -10.73
C CYS A 736 4.39 16.40 -10.30
N PRO A 737 3.58 15.81 -11.21
CA PRO A 737 2.40 15.04 -10.83
C PRO A 737 2.81 13.86 -9.94
N VAL A 738 2.22 13.74 -8.75
CA VAL A 738 2.79 12.94 -7.66
C VAL A 738 2.88 11.45 -8.03
N GLN A 739 1.77 10.85 -8.45
CA GLN A 739 1.72 9.44 -8.87
C GLN A 739 2.67 9.16 -10.05
N SER A 740 2.68 10.04 -11.05
CA SER A 740 3.58 9.90 -12.20
C SER A 740 5.07 10.05 -11.86
N GLY A 741 5.41 10.92 -10.90
CA GLY A 741 6.77 11.07 -10.42
C GLY A 741 7.30 9.79 -9.78
N ILE A 742 6.45 9.07 -9.04
CA ILE A 742 6.78 7.74 -8.48
C ILE A 742 6.81 6.67 -9.57
N GLN A 743 5.91 6.72 -10.58
CA GLN A 743 5.95 5.79 -11.71
C GLN A 743 7.25 5.91 -12.52
N VAL A 744 7.72 7.13 -12.79
CA VAL A 744 9.03 7.38 -13.42
C VAL A 744 10.16 6.70 -12.63
N SER A 745 10.13 6.78 -11.29
CA SER A 745 11.06 6.08 -10.41
C SER A 745 10.97 4.55 -10.53
N ILE A 746 9.75 4.00 -10.59
CA ILE A 746 9.51 2.55 -10.73
C ILE A 746 10.01 2.02 -12.07
N GLN A 747 9.76 2.74 -13.18
CA GLN A 747 10.17 2.24 -14.49
C GLN A 747 11.69 2.29 -14.71
N LEU A 748 12.40 3.26 -14.12
CA LEU A 748 13.86 3.25 -14.08
C LEU A 748 14.38 2.04 -13.29
N ALA A 749 13.87 1.81 -12.08
CA ALA A 749 14.33 0.69 -11.27
C ALA A 749 13.90 -0.68 -11.83
N SER A 750 12.79 -0.74 -12.57
CA SER A 750 12.42 -1.89 -13.41
C SER A 750 13.47 -2.17 -14.48
N ARG A 751 13.94 -1.14 -15.21
CA ARG A 751 15.04 -1.30 -16.19
C ARG A 751 16.29 -1.86 -15.54
N LEU A 752 16.69 -1.31 -14.38
CA LEU A 752 17.86 -1.76 -13.64
C LEU A 752 17.72 -3.22 -13.15
N PHE A 753 16.52 -3.61 -12.68
CA PHE A 753 16.26 -4.98 -12.22
C PHE A 753 16.26 -6.00 -13.37
N PHE A 754 15.47 -5.76 -14.42
CA PHE A 754 15.30 -6.73 -15.50
C PHE A 754 16.43 -6.68 -16.55
N ASN A 755 17.33 -5.69 -16.45
CA ASN A 755 18.33 -5.34 -17.47
C ASN A 755 17.72 -5.03 -18.87
N HIS A 756 16.41 -4.76 -18.91
CA HIS A 756 15.61 -4.30 -20.06
C HIS A 756 14.32 -3.68 -19.52
N SER A 757 13.53 -3.00 -20.37
CA SER A 757 12.19 -2.53 -19.98
C SER A 757 11.14 -3.56 -20.44
N PRO A 758 10.67 -4.49 -19.57
CA PRO A 758 9.53 -5.34 -19.92
C PRO A 758 8.23 -4.53 -19.95
N PRO A 759 7.15 -5.03 -20.58
CA PRO A 759 5.87 -4.34 -20.57
C PRO A 759 5.35 -4.13 -19.14
N ALA A 760 4.93 -2.90 -18.87
CA ALA A 760 4.44 -2.43 -17.58
C ALA A 760 3.03 -1.83 -17.71
N ILE A 761 2.14 -2.19 -16.79
CA ILE A 761 0.76 -1.70 -16.73
C ILE A 761 0.42 -1.11 -15.36
N GLU A 762 -0.40 -0.06 -15.35
CA GLU A 762 -1.04 0.49 -14.15
C GLU A 762 -2.56 0.22 -14.20
N THR A 763 -3.13 -0.20 -13.07
CA THR A 763 -4.58 -0.44 -12.95
C THR A 763 -5.35 0.88 -12.79
N VAL A 764 -6.33 1.13 -13.65
CA VAL A 764 -7.13 2.36 -13.64
C VAL A 764 -8.59 2.03 -13.33
N SER A 765 -9.13 2.61 -12.25
CA SER A 765 -10.54 2.43 -11.87
C SER A 765 -11.47 3.13 -12.87
N MET A 766 -12.49 2.40 -13.34
CA MET A 766 -13.58 2.93 -14.17
C MET A 766 -14.81 3.31 -13.33
N ALA A 767 -14.70 3.35 -12.00
CA ALA A 767 -15.86 3.54 -11.11
C ALA A 767 -16.60 4.88 -11.28
N THR A 768 -16.07 5.86 -12.01
CA THR A 768 -16.80 7.07 -12.42
C THR A 768 -17.91 6.80 -13.45
N PHE A 769 -17.94 5.59 -14.03
CA PHE A 769 -19.00 5.08 -14.88
C PHE A 769 -19.88 4.06 -14.13
N ARG A 770 -21.17 3.97 -14.52
CA ARG A 770 -22.08 2.94 -13.98
C ARG A 770 -21.47 1.55 -14.10
N LYS A 771 -21.49 0.77 -13.02
CA LYS A 771 -20.93 -0.59 -12.93
C LYS A 771 -19.48 -0.69 -13.45
N GLY A 772 -18.72 0.39 -13.41
CA GLY A 772 -17.35 0.44 -13.90
C GLY A 772 -16.42 -0.46 -13.08
N ARG A 773 -15.60 -1.26 -13.77
CA ARG A 773 -14.56 -2.11 -13.18
C ARG A 773 -13.18 -1.46 -13.34
N VAL A 774 -12.26 -2.11 -14.06
CA VAL A 774 -10.86 -1.67 -14.21
C VAL A 774 -10.42 -1.73 -15.67
N GLU A 775 -9.81 -0.65 -16.15
CA GLU A 775 -9.00 -0.56 -17.38
C GLU A 775 -7.51 -0.61 -17.03
N VAL A 776 -6.62 -0.81 -18.02
CA VAL A 776 -5.16 -0.77 -17.84
C VAL A 776 -4.54 0.36 -18.65
N HIS A 777 -3.66 1.14 -18.01
CA HIS A 777 -2.77 2.07 -18.68
C HIS A 777 -1.42 1.39 -18.92
N TYR A 778 -0.93 1.37 -20.17
CA TYR A 778 0.44 0.93 -20.46
C TYR A 778 1.41 2.06 -20.14
N VAL A 779 2.29 1.82 -19.15
CA VAL A 779 3.08 2.87 -18.47
C VAL A 779 4.28 3.34 -19.32
N LEU A 780 4.81 2.45 -20.15
CA LEU A 780 5.95 2.73 -21.01
C LEU A 780 5.48 3.31 -22.35
N ASP A 781 5.80 4.60 -22.55
CA ASP A 781 5.70 5.31 -23.83
C ASP A 781 7.08 5.81 -24.30
N GLU A 782 7.13 6.52 -25.43
CA GLU A 782 8.37 7.08 -25.98
C GLU A 782 9.08 8.05 -25.00
N ALA A 783 8.33 8.82 -24.21
CA ALA A 783 8.91 9.79 -23.27
C ALA A 783 9.51 9.08 -22.06
N MET A 784 8.80 8.08 -21.54
CA MET A 784 9.27 7.20 -20.46
C MET A 784 10.53 6.44 -20.88
N MET A 785 10.55 5.85 -22.07
CA MET A 785 11.74 5.15 -22.60
C MET A 785 12.93 6.11 -22.78
N LYS A 786 12.72 7.29 -23.39
CA LYS A 786 13.77 8.32 -23.53
C LYS A 786 14.37 8.76 -22.19
N PHE A 787 13.58 8.79 -21.12
CA PHE A 787 14.08 9.06 -19.77
C PHE A 787 14.89 7.86 -19.23
N ILE A 788 14.31 6.66 -19.27
CA ILE A 788 14.94 5.43 -18.76
C ILE A 788 16.32 5.25 -19.41
N ASP A 789 16.39 5.26 -20.75
CA ASP A 789 17.63 5.06 -21.49
C ASP A 789 18.69 6.12 -21.14
N ALA A 790 18.27 7.38 -20.90
CA ALA A 790 19.16 8.46 -20.50
C ALA A 790 19.63 8.41 -19.04
N ALA A 791 18.90 7.68 -18.18
CA ALA A 791 19.14 7.58 -16.74
C ALA A 791 19.79 6.26 -16.33
N SER A 792 19.71 5.21 -17.16
CA SER A 792 20.37 3.91 -16.95
C SER A 792 21.70 3.76 -17.70
N ASP A 793 22.06 4.72 -18.56
CA ASP A 793 23.31 4.70 -19.32
C ASP A 793 24.45 5.36 -18.51
N GLU A 794 25.39 4.54 -18.01
CA GLU A 794 26.56 4.99 -17.25
C GLU A 794 27.60 5.74 -18.11
N GLU A 795 27.60 5.52 -19.43
CA GLU A 795 28.48 6.21 -20.40
C GLU A 795 27.83 7.49 -20.98
N SER A 796 26.62 7.82 -20.52
CA SER A 796 25.80 8.92 -21.04
C SER A 796 26.51 10.27 -20.95
N THR A 797 26.69 10.91 -22.11
CA THR A 797 27.23 12.27 -22.23
C THR A 797 26.18 13.36 -21.98
N LEU A 798 24.94 12.99 -21.63
CA LEU A 798 23.85 13.93 -21.37
C LEU A 798 24.04 14.67 -20.05
N SER A 799 23.76 15.97 -20.04
CA SER A 799 23.78 16.75 -18.79
C SER A 799 22.70 16.28 -17.81
N ARG A 800 22.95 16.43 -16.51
CA ARG A 800 21.96 16.14 -15.45
C ARG A 800 20.66 16.93 -15.66
N GLU A 801 20.75 18.12 -16.24
CA GLU A 801 19.62 18.98 -16.62
C GLU A 801 18.78 18.34 -17.72
N THR A 802 19.42 17.71 -18.71
CA THR A 802 18.75 17.01 -19.82
C THR A 802 18.06 15.75 -19.32
N VAL A 803 18.74 14.93 -18.51
CA VAL A 803 18.13 13.73 -17.89
C VAL A 803 16.94 14.12 -17.00
N ARG A 804 17.09 15.18 -16.19
CA ARG A 804 16.02 15.73 -15.37
C ARG A 804 14.84 16.22 -16.22
N ALA A 805 15.07 16.93 -17.32
CA ALA A 805 13.99 17.37 -18.21
C ALA A 805 13.18 16.19 -18.77
N ARG A 806 13.86 15.14 -19.26
CA ARG A 806 13.20 13.91 -19.72
C ARG A 806 12.36 13.24 -18.64
N ALA A 807 12.80 13.27 -17.37
CA ALA A 807 12.02 12.75 -16.25
C ALA A 807 10.69 13.50 -16.05
N TYR A 808 10.69 14.82 -16.19
CA TYR A 808 9.45 15.62 -16.16
C TYR A 808 8.56 15.37 -17.38
N ASP A 809 9.15 15.20 -18.57
CA ASP A 809 8.38 14.89 -19.78
C ASP A 809 7.71 13.52 -19.68
N ALA A 810 8.41 12.50 -19.18
CA ALA A 810 7.87 11.19 -18.87
C ALA A 810 6.74 11.26 -17.83
N ALA A 811 6.93 11.98 -16.72
CA ALA A 811 5.90 12.15 -15.69
C ALA A 811 4.63 12.85 -16.24
N LYS A 812 4.82 13.86 -17.10
CA LYS A 812 3.71 14.57 -17.77
C LYS A 812 3.02 13.69 -18.81
N ALA A 813 3.75 12.87 -19.55
CA ALA A 813 3.19 11.94 -20.53
C ALA A 813 2.36 10.84 -19.85
N HIS A 814 2.91 10.23 -18.81
CA HIS A 814 2.20 9.29 -17.93
C HIS A 814 0.91 9.89 -17.35
N ALA A 815 0.96 11.12 -16.81
CA ALA A 815 -0.24 11.78 -16.25
C ALA A 815 -1.36 11.97 -17.30
N ARG A 816 -0.99 12.33 -18.55
CA ARG A 816 -1.95 12.43 -19.66
C ARG A 816 -2.50 11.05 -20.06
N GLY A 817 -1.65 10.03 -20.13
CA GLY A 817 -2.04 8.66 -20.47
C GLY A 817 -2.99 8.04 -19.44
N LEU A 818 -2.67 8.17 -18.16
CA LEU A 818 -3.52 7.75 -17.04
C LEU A 818 -4.89 8.42 -17.09
N ARG A 819 -4.95 9.74 -17.32
CA ARG A 819 -6.21 10.47 -17.44
C ARG A 819 -7.01 10.13 -18.71
N HIS A 820 -6.35 9.91 -19.83
CA HIS A 820 -7.02 9.43 -21.05
C HIS A 820 -7.66 8.05 -20.80
N THR A 821 -6.93 7.19 -20.09
CA THR A 821 -7.40 5.87 -19.68
C THR A 821 -8.58 5.96 -18.71
N SER A 822 -8.53 6.84 -17.69
CA SER A 822 -9.61 7.01 -16.69
C SER A 822 -10.92 7.52 -17.26
N LYS A 823 -10.89 8.14 -18.46
CA LYS A 823 -12.08 8.49 -19.26
C LYS A 823 -12.67 7.31 -20.07
N GLY A 824 -12.16 6.09 -19.91
CA GLY A 824 -12.62 4.92 -20.65
C GLY A 824 -12.12 4.86 -22.09
N HIS A 825 -10.99 5.52 -22.40
CA HIS A 825 -10.35 5.50 -23.72
C HIS A 825 -9.08 4.63 -23.78
N GLY A 826 -8.91 3.70 -22.83
CA GLY A 826 -7.90 2.64 -22.93
C GLY A 826 -8.26 1.60 -24.00
N PHE A 827 -7.24 1.00 -24.61
CA PHE A 827 -7.41 -0.09 -25.58
C PHE A 827 -7.31 -1.49 -24.95
N GLY A 828 -6.75 -1.60 -23.74
CA GLY A 828 -6.37 -2.87 -23.12
C GLY A 828 -7.56 -3.80 -22.88
N ARG A 829 -8.59 -3.33 -22.17
CA ARG A 829 -9.83 -4.11 -21.99
C ARG A 829 -10.65 -4.20 -23.27
N HIS A 830 -10.53 -3.25 -24.19
CA HIS A 830 -11.22 -3.31 -25.47
C HIS A 830 -10.76 -4.50 -26.32
N LEU A 831 -9.45 -4.62 -26.58
CA LEU A 831 -8.92 -5.75 -27.36
C LEU A 831 -9.10 -7.08 -26.64
N LEU A 832 -8.95 -7.12 -25.30
CA LEU A 832 -9.22 -8.31 -24.50
C LEU A 832 -10.69 -8.75 -24.57
N ALA A 833 -11.64 -7.82 -24.56
CA ALA A 833 -13.05 -8.13 -24.71
C ALA A 833 -13.39 -8.58 -26.13
N MET A 834 -12.70 -8.07 -27.16
CA MET A 834 -12.85 -8.54 -28.54
C MET A 834 -12.34 -9.97 -28.71
N GLU A 835 -11.21 -10.33 -28.10
CA GLU A 835 -10.73 -11.72 -28.02
C GLU A 835 -11.79 -12.62 -27.37
N TRP A 836 -12.42 -12.17 -26.28
CA TRP A 836 -13.52 -12.89 -25.63
C TRP A 836 -14.82 -12.97 -26.43
N MET A 837 -14.96 -12.24 -27.54
CA MET A 837 -16.09 -12.38 -28.47
C MET A 837 -15.86 -13.45 -29.54
N VAL A 838 -14.67 -14.05 -29.64
CA VAL A 838 -14.45 -15.24 -30.49
C VAL A 838 -15.28 -16.39 -29.92
N ASN A 839 -16.17 -16.96 -30.73
CA ASN A 839 -17.02 -18.08 -30.31
C ASN A 839 -16.24 -19.40 -30.34
N GLU A 840 -16.76 -20.39 -29.63
CA GLU A 840 -16.29 -21.77 -29.76
C GLU A 840 -16.47 -22.26 -31.21
N GLY A 841 -15.41 -22.87 -31.77
CA GLY A 841 -15.36 -23.29 -33.17
C GLY A 841 -14.97 -22.20 -34.18
N GLU A 842 -14.88 -20.92 -33.79
CA GLU A 842 -14.30 -19.87 -34.64
C GLU A 842 -12.77 -19.88 -34.58
N THR A 843 -12.13 -19.53 -35.69
CA THR A 843 -10.66 -19.40 -35.72
C THR A 843 -10.25 -18.11 -34.99
N THR A 844 -9.44 -18.24 -33.93
CA THR A 844 -8.82 -17.09 -33.24
C THR A 844 -8.02 -16.24 -34.24
N PRO A 845 -8.35 -14.94 -34.42
CA PRO A 845 -7.63 -14.07 -35.34
C PRO A 845 -6.14 -13.94 -35.02
N ASP A 846 -5.32 -13.78 -36.06
CA ASP A 846 -3.86 -13.75 -35.96
C ASP A 846 -3.35 -12.71 -34.95
N LEU A 847 -3.99 -11.54 -34.88
CA LEU A 847 -3.70 -10.48 -33.90
C LEU A 847 -3.68 -10.98 -32.44
N PHE A 848 -4.55 -11.92 -32.06
CA PHE A 848 -4.58 -12.44 -30.68
C PHE A 848 -3.61 -13.60 -30.45
N ARG A 849 -2.92 -14.05 -31.51
CA ARG A 849 -1.85 -15.06 -31.50
C ARG A 849 -0.47 -14.44 -31.74
N ASP A 850 -0.43 -13.15 -32.08
CA ASP A 850 0.77 -12.38 -32.34
C ASP A 850 1.70 -12.33 -31.12
N PRO A 851 3.03 -12.56 -31.29
CA PRO A 851 3.97 -12.57 -30.17
C PRO A 851 4.01 -11.25 -29.37
N VAL A 852 3.83 -10.10 -30.02
CA VAL A 852 3.87 -8.79 -29.38
C VAL A 852 2.57 -8.53 -28.61
N TYR A 853 1.41 -8.91 -29.16
CA TYR A 853 0.14 -8.90 -28.43
C TYR A 853 0.19 -9.76 -27.16
N LEU A 854 0.68 -10.99 -27.27
CA LEU A 854 0.81 -11.91 -26.13
C LEU A 854 1.79 -11.36 -25.07
N ARG A 855 2.91 -10.76 -25.50
CA ARG A 855 3.90 -10.09 -24.65
C ARG A 855 3.31 -8.91 -23.88
N LEU A 856 2.52 -8.06 -24.54
CA LEU A 856 1.83 -6.93 -23.90
C LEU A 856 0.71 -7.38 -22.94
N LYS A 857 -0.01 -8.45 -23.29
CA LYS A 857 -1.06 -9.05 -22.45
C LYS A 857 -0.49 -9.68 -21.18
N ALA A 858 0.72 -10.23 -21.24
CA ALA A 858 1.47 -10.80 -20.11
C ALA A 858 2.51 -9.82 -19.52
N ALA A 859 2.12 -8.55 -19.32
CA ALA A 859 2.98 -7.51 -18.75
C ALA A 859 3.62 -7.96 -17.42
N ARG A 860 4.96 -7.81 -17.29
CA ARG A 860 5.72 -8.30 -16.12
C ARG A 860 5.69 -7.34 -14.94
N VAL A 861 5.45 -6.06 -15.16
CA VAL A 861 5.32 -5.07 -14.08
C VAL A 861 3.88 -4.62 -14.01
N VAL A 862 3.26 -4.80 -12.84
CA VAL A 862 1.89 -4.36 -12.57
C VAL A 862 1.91 -3.41 -11.40
N THR A 863 1.42 -2.20 -11.59
CA THR A 863 1.38 -1.16 -10.57
C THR A 863 -0.05 -0.80 -10.18
N SER A 864 -0.26 -0.52 -8.91
CA SER A 864 -1.57 -0.13 -8.37
C SER A 864 -1.41 0.90 -7.25
N THR A 865 -2.16 2.00 -7.34
CA THR A 865 -2.12 3.12 -6.40
C THR A 865 -3.49 3.29 -5.74
N PHE A 866 -3.55 3.19 -4.41
CA PHE A 866 -4.79 3.34 -3.62
C PHE A 866 -4.50 4.08 -2.30
N GLN A 867 -5.54 4.55 -1.59
CA GLN A 867 -5.41 5.21 -0.29
C GLN A 867 -6.27 4.52 0.79
N THR A 868 -6.00 3.22 1.00
CA THR A 868 -6.75 2.36 1.94
C THR A 868 -6.30 2.49 3.41
N GLY A 869 -5.14 3.08 3.66
CA GLY A 869 -4.49 3.18 4.97
C GLY A 869 -3.69 1.94 5.38
N TRP A 870 -3.69 0.88 4.56
CA TRP A 870 -3.04 -0.40 4.85
C TRP A 870 -1.52 -0.26 5.11
N VAL A 871 -1.00 -1.21 5.90
CA VAL A 871 0.43 -1.34 6.19
C VAL A 871 1.15 -2.10 5.08
N GLU A 872 0.51 -3.18 4.60
CA GLU A 872 0.84 -3.91 3.37
C GLU A 872 -0.45 -4.22 2.62
N GLY A 873 -0.39 -4.40 1.30
CA GLY A 873 -1.49 -4.93 0.51
C GLY A 873 -1.05 -5.48 -0.85
N GLY A 874 -1.91 -6.25 -1.50
CA GLY A 874 -1.67 -6.79 -2.84
C GLY A 874 -2.28 -8.17 -3.10
N PHE A 875 -1.87 -8.82 -4.20
CA PHE A 875 -2.32 -10.14 -4.66
C PHE A 875 -1.18 -10.90 -5.36
N VAL A 876 -1.36 -12.15 -5.80
CA VAL A 876 -0.39 -12.83 -6.71
C VAL A 876 -0.77 -12.53 -8.16
N TYR A 877 0.06 -11.76 -8.87
CA TYR A 877 -0.11 -11.66 -10.32
C TYR A 877 0.30 -12.99 -10.99
N PRO A 878 -0.56 -13.62 -11.82
CA PRO A 878 -0.37 -14.99 -12.31
C PRO A 878 0.58 -15.11 -13.53
N VAL A 879 1.52 -14.17 -13.69
CA VAL A 879 2.55 -14.22 -14.74
C VAL A 879 3.89 -14.56 -14.09
N PRO A 880 4.62 -15.60 -14.53
CA PRO A 880 5.95 -15.92 -14.03
C PRO A 880 6.95 -14.78 -14.24
N GLU A 881 7.92 -14.66 -13.33
CA GLU A 881 8.93 -13.58 -13.27
C GLU A 881 8.30 -12.17 -13.28
N SER A 882 7.11 -12.01 -12.71
CA SER A 882 6.44 -10.71 -12.59
C SER A 882 6.68 -10.03 -11.24
N VAL A 883 6.48 -8.71 -11.23
CA VAL A 883 6.50 -7.86 -10.03
C VAL A 883 5.18 -7.10 -9.95
N LEU A 884 4.42 -7.38 -8.89
CA LEU A 884 3.33 -6.49 -8.45
C LEU A 884 3.90 -5.40 -7.53
N VAL A 885 3.52 -4.15 -7.79
CA VAL A 885 3.89 -2.97 -7.01
C VAL A 885 2.63 -2.29 -6.48
N TYR A 886 2.36 -2.46 -5.19
CA TYR A 886 1.30 -1.75 -4.48
C TYR A 886 1.84 -0.45 -3.86
N MET A 887 1.12 0.65 -3.99
CA MET A 887 1.54 1.97 -3.49
C MET A 887 0.46 2.69 -2.69
N GLU A 888 0.85 3.22 -1.52
CA GLU A 888 0.12 4.31 -0.85
C GLU A 888 0.99 5.55 -0.74
N ILE A 889 0.46 6.70 -1.15
CA ILE A 889 1.15 7.99 -1.07
C ILE A 889 0.52 8.85 0.03
N LYS A 890 1.33 9.26 1.02
CA LYS A 890 0.96 10.15 2.14
C LYS A 890 1.75 11.46 2.04
N ASP A 891 1.40 12.46 2.85
CA ASP A 891 1.88 13.83 2.62
C ASP A 891 3.41 14.00 2.76
N GLN A 892 4.04 13.29 3.71
CA GLN A 892 5.49 13.31 3.96
C GLN A 892 6.21 11.98 3.67
N ARG A 893 5.49 10.92 3.24
CA ARG A 893 6.07 9.58 3.00
C ARG A 893 5.22 8.76 2.06
N TYR A 894 5.77 7.72 1.46
CA TYR A 894 5.00 6.68 0.76
C TYR A 894 5.36 5.27 1.24
N ARG A 895 4.44 4.33 1.01
CA ARG A 895 4.63 2.89 1.26
C ARG A 895 4.61 2.14 -0.06
N LEU A 896 5.53 1.18 -0.20
CA LEU A 896 5.71 0.33 -1.36
C LEU A 896 5.63 -1.14 -0.93
N GLY A 897 4.67 -1.88 -1.48
CA GLY A 897 4.63 -3.34 -1.39
C GLY A 897 5.14 -3.94 -2.70
N LEU A 898 6.23 -4.69 -2.65
CA LEU A 898 6.86 -5.35 -3.79
C LEU A 898 6.69 -6.87 -3.68
N LYS A 899 6.39 -7.52 -4.80
CA LYS A 899 6.20 -8.97 -4.86
C LYS A 899 6.81 -9.60 -6.11
N PRO A 900 8.01 -10.19 -6.01
CA PRO A 900 8.55 -11.11 -7.02
C PRO A 900 7.89 -12.51 -6.92
N SER A 901 7.69 -13.14 -8.08
CA SER A 901 7.57 -14.61 -8.18
C SER A 901 8.93 -15.22 -8.48
N ILE A 902 9.36 -16.24 -7.72
CA ILE A 902 10.64 -16.94 -7.90
C ILE A 902 10.34 -18.45 -8.06
N GLU A 903 10.79 -19.06 -9.15
CA GLU A 903 10.55 -20.50 -9.42
C GLU A 903 11.69 -21.43 -8.96
N ASN A 904 12.79 -20.91 -8.38
CA ASN A 904 13.93 -21.73 -7.92
C ASN A 904 14.41 -21.39 -6.50
N ALA A 905 14.62 -22.42 -5.67
CA ALA A 905 14.91 -22.30 -4.25
C ALA A 905 16.40 -22.15 -3.87
N ASN A 906 17.33 -22.14 -4.84
CA ASN A 906 18.77 -22.19 -4.58
C ASN A 906 19.45 -20.81 -4.43
N GLU A 907 18.72 -19.70 -4.55
CA GLU A 907 19.30 -18.33 -4.60
C GLU A 907 19.00 -17.50 -3.33
N GLU A 908 18.36 -18.10 -2.33
CA GLU A 908 17.83 -17.42 -1.13
C GLU A 908 18.90 -16.71 -0.28
N SER A 909 20.14 -17.20 -0.26
CA SER A 909 21.21 -16.63 0.54
C SER A 909 21.82 -15.34 -0.04
N ALA A 910 21.83 -15.20 -1.38
CA ALA A 910 22.38 -14.01 -2.04
C ALA A 910 21.46 -12.78 -1.84
N CYS A 911 20.14 -13.01 -1.89
CA CYS A 911 19.13 -11.98 -1.63
C CYS A 911 19.30 -11.32 -0.25
N ARG A 912 19.68 -12.09 0.78
CA ARG A 912 19.75 -11.60 2.18
C ARG A 912 21.00 -10.76 2.48
N SER A 913 22.13 -11.01 1.80
CA SER A 913 23.37 -10.25 2.02
C SER A 913 23.39 -8.92 1.26
N GLN A 914 22.90 -8.91 0.02
CA GLN A 914 22.86 -7.67 -0.77
C GLN A 914 21.85 -6.66 -0.19
N SER A 915 20.74 -7.11 0.39
CA SER A 915 19.76 -6.21 1.04
C SER A 915 20.29 -5.39 2.22
N SER A 916 21.49 -5.70 2.76
CA SER A 916 22.12 -4.95 3.86
C SER A 916 23.24 -3.98 3.45
N GLU A 917 23.69 -4.00 2.19
CA GLU A 917 24.77 -3.09 1.71
C GLU A 917 24.25 -1.90 0.87
N ILE A 918 22.94 -1.84 0.58
CA ILE A 918 22.27 -0.74 -0.14
C ILE A 918 21.38 0.13 0.79
N GLY A 919 21.34 -0.20 2.09
CA GLY A 919 20.82 0.68 3.14
C GLY A 919 21.87 1.68 3.59
#